data_AF-A0A7V9BJZ6-F1
#
_entry.id   AF-A0A7V9BJZ6-F1
#
_cell.length_a   1.000
_cell.length_b   1.000
_cell.length_c   1.000
_cell.angle_alpha   90.00
_cell.angle_beta   90.00
_cell.angle_gamma   90.00
#
_symmetry.space_group_name_H-M   'P 1'
#
loop_
_entity.id
_entity.type
_entity.pdbx_description
1 polymer ?
#
loop_
_entity_poly.entity_id
_entity_poly.type
_entity_poly.pdbx_seq_one_letter_code
_entity_poly.pdbx_strand_id
1 'polypeptide(L)'
;GGKARRITDLFDDARQPAWSPDGRRIAFQSYRNGTWDIWTIEPDGSNPAAITSGPFDDREPHWSPDGARVAFSSDRSGNYDIWALELATGKVQRVTADPGNDVWPAWSPDGREIAFVASGRTAPGIYAVSLQGGERMLAPSNGMLGGPVWMPRAESVVFSALSNGVTRLMLGDRELSADEDVFPFRPNWAATQGALEPSLIYSADGHIKERRGGGAGAIRVVPFEADLPVMRARYTPRTRDFDSTTPRRALGIVRPGLSPDGERVVFAALGDVWIARRGQAPTRVTDDAHEDTDPAWSPDGTRLAYASDREGSLDIWVRDLASGAERRVTRASGPEMRPTWSPDGTTLAFVTVMGAVNGQLAIVNVTNGQITRLLDTTNGPINPGWSADGRTVYASVLRTYSSRFREGVNQVLAVPVGGGDGRAITLVPDVSSGKRGEGPAWSPDGRHVATVLNGQVHVMPLTPTGEPAGTARALWPGSADQVSWSADSGRVLFSDGNRLVLAPIDGGQPQDWPIDLTYTRRIPPDSLVIHAGRLVDGVERQARKNMDIVVARNRIARVVPHADAEHAVRVVDASQLTVMPGLIEAHGHYAAEYGGRFGRIHLAYGITSVRSPGGHPYASAAEREAVDSGRRPGARLFFNGYLMDGTRVFYPMAATAPTEAAIDREIELARRLEYDLVKTYVRLPDALQKRAIEGAHRIGIPVSSHEVYPAAAFGVDGVEHFSATSRRGYSPKLSPLLRVYDDVVAVVAESGMTVTPTLSLGRARPAIMRSPELRSDPRWQIQPEWVRGQFGPDAAARDARPQQLPGTLMAYHKAGVPIIAGTDSPLVPYGISLHLELEIYVAAGLTPFEALQTATVNVARALRAERDLGTVERGKLADFAIVEGNPLVDIRDTRKVQMVVVNGLVMRVEELTAGTRGR
;
A
#
# COMPACT_ATOMS: atom_id res chain seq x y z
N GLY A 1 -5.22 -28.50 -27.38
CA GLY A 1 -5.78 -27.26 -27.99
C GLY A 1 -7.27 -27.36 -28.11
N GLY A 2 -7.94 -26.28 -28.53
CA GLY A 2 -9.39 -26.17 -28.61
C GLY A 2 -10.00 -25.32 -27.48
N LYS A 3 -11.32 -25.36 -27.34
CA LYS A 3 -12.04 -24.64 -26.27
C LYS A 3 -11.72 -25.25 -24.90
N ALA A 4 -11.16 -24.45 -24.02
CA ALA A 4 -10.83 -24.85 -22.66
C ALA A 4 -12.10 -25.06 -21.84
N ARG A 5 -12.11 -26.15 -21.04
CA ARG A 5 -13.13 -26.37 -20.02
C ARG A 5 -12.54 -26.00 -18.66
N ARG A 6 -13.21 -25.11 -17.96
CA ARG A 6 -12.86 -24.78 -16.58
C ARG A 6 -13.22 -25.95 -15.66
N ILE A 7 -12.30 -26.35 -14.78
CA ILE A 7 -12.50 -27.44 -13.81
C ILE A 7 -12.43 -26.98 -12.34
N THR A 8 -12.09 -25.71 -12.11
CA THR A 8 -12.04 -25.04 -10.79
C THR A 8 -12.99 -23.84 -10.78
N ASP A 9 -13.33 -23.30 -9.62
CA ASP A 9 -14.13 -22.07 -9.56
C ASP A 9 -13.26 -20.79 -9.66
N LEU A 10 -13.88 -19.60 -9.54
CA LEU A 10 -13.18 -18.30 -9.56
C LEU A 10 -12.44 -17.97 -8.25
N PHE A 11 -12.86 -18.56 -7.13
CA PHE A 11 -12.38 -18.27 -5.78
C PHE A 11 -11.23 -19.18 -5.37
N ASP A 12 -11.00 -20.27 -6.10
CA ASP A 12 -9.94 -21.23 -5.86
C ASP A 12 -8.53 -20.62 -5.92
N ASP A 13 -8.32 -19.57 -6.74
CA ASP A 13 -7.00 -19.05 -7.14
C ASP A 13 -6.03 -20.21 -7.50
N ALA A 14 -6.52 -21.19 -8.26
CA ALA A 14 -5.81 -22.46 -8.52
C ALA A 14 -4.59 -22.26 -9.44
N ARG A 15 -3.42 -22.76 -9.02
CA ARG A 15 -2.14 -22.59 -9.73
C ARG A 15 -1.25 -23.83 -9.66
N GLN A 16 -0.25 -23.87 -10.54
CA GLN A 16 0.78 -24.92 -10.61
C GLN A 16 0.21 -26.35 -10.59
N PRO A 17 -0.65 -26.72 -11.56
CA PRO A 17 -1.21 -28.06 -11.60
C PRO A 17 -0.14 -29.12 -11.91
N ALA A 18 -0.27 -30.28 -11.28
CA ALA A 18 0.55 -31.47 -11.50
C ALA A 18 -0.35 -32.72 -11.56
N TRP A 19 -0.30 -33.45 -12.67
CA TRP A 19 -1.06 -34.69 -12.85
C TRP A 19 -0.49 -35.81 -11.97
N SER A 20 -1.37 -36.65 -11.42
CA SER A 20 -0.96 -37.92 -10.83
C SER A 20 -0.44 -38.86 -11.93
N PRO A 21 0.46 -39.80 -11.62
CA PRO A 21 1.04 -40.70 -12.61
C PRO A 21 0.01 -41.56 -13.35
N ASP A 22 -1.09 -41.90 -12.68
CA ASP A 22 -2.21 -42.66 -13.24
C ASP A 22 -3.23 -41.80 -14.01
N GLY A 23 -3.05 -40.47 -14.03
CA GLY A 23 -3.94 -39.51 -14.68
C GLY A 23 -5.31 -39.31 -14.01
N ARG A 24 -5.55 -39.88 -12.82
CA ARG A 24 -6.86 -39.86 -12.13
C ARG A 24 -7.06 -38.66 -11.22
N ARG A 25 -6.00 -37.90 -10.93
CA ARG A 25 -6.01 -36.73 -10.06
C ARG A 25 -5.09 -35.64 -10.61
N ILE A 26 -5.39 -34.41 -10.24
CA ILE A 26 -4.53 -33.25 -10.46
C ILE A 26 -4.29 -32.62 -9.08
N ALA A 27 -3.03 -32.50 -8.68
CA ALA A 27 -2.64 -31.68 -7.52
C ALA A 27 -2.41 -30.24 -7.98
N PHE A 28 -2.78 -29.26 -7.17
CA PHE A 28 -2.56 -27.84 -7.45
C PHE A 28 -2.49 -27.07 -6.13
N GLN A 29 -1.90 -25.87 -6.14
CA GLN A 29 -1.98 -24.98 -4.99
C GLN A 29 -3.21 -24.06 -5.13
N SER A 30 -3.90 -23.80 -4.02
CA SER A 30 -5.10 -22.97 -3.96
C SER A 30 -4.98 -21.95 -2.83
N TYR A 31 -5.43 -20.72 -3.07
CA TYR A 31 -5.42 -19.65 -2.07
C TYR A 31 -6.80 -19.40 -1.42
N ARG A 32 -7.77 -20.28 -1.68
CA ARG A 32 -9.17 -20.10 -1.26
C ARG A 32 -9.36 -19.88 0.24
N ASN A 33 -8.44 -20.41 1.06
CA ASN A 33 -8.46 -20.33 2.52
C ASN A 33 -7.66 -19.13 3.08
N GLY A 34 -7.06 -18.29 2.24
CA GLY A 34 -6.21 -17.16 2.68
C GLY A 34 -4.76 -17.53 3.04
N THR A 35 -4.38 -18.77 2.80
CA THR A 35 -3.01 -19.30 2.72
C THR A 35 -2.94 -20.21 1.49
N TRP A 36 -1.74 -20.48 0.99
CA TRP A 36 -1.58 -21.47 -0.08
C TRP A 36 -1.61 -22.88 0.52
N ASP A 37 -2.61 -23.66 0.13
CA ASP A 37 -2.72 -25.08 0.49
C ASP A 37 -2.61 -25.93 -0.77
N ILE A 38 -2.19 -27.20 -0.63
CA ILE A 38 -2.21 -28.16 -1.73
C ILE A 38 -3.56 -28.87 -1.75
N TRP A 39 -4.18 -28.87 -2.93
CA TRP A 39 -5.45 -29.51 -3.21
C TRP A 39 -5.29 -30.56 -4.29
N THR A 40 -6.19 -31.53 -4.30
CA THR A 40 -6.37 -32.49 -5.39
C THR A 40 -7.77 -32.38 -5.96
N ILE A 41 -7.91 -32.68 -7.25
CA ILE A 41 -9.21 -32.70 -7.95
C ILE A 41 -9.19 -33.78 -9.03
N GLU A 42 -10.35 -34.29 -9.41
CA GLU A 42 -10.48 -35.16 -10.57
C GLU A 42 -10.40 -34.38 -11.88
N PRO A 43 -9.98 -35.01 -13.00
CA PRO A 43 -9.87 -34.32 -14.29
C PRO A 43 -11.19 -33.74 -14.81
N ASP A 44 -12.32 -34.27 -14.35
CA ASP A 44 -13.66 -33.74 -14.66
C ASP A 44 -14.05 -32.54 -13.77
N GLY A 45 -13.28 -32.20 -12.75
CA GLY A 45 -13.55 -31.15 -11.77
C GLY A 45 -14.28 -31.64 -10.51
N SER A 46 -14.58 -32.93 -10.41
CA SER A 46 -15.22 -33.50 -9.23
C SER A 46 -14.22 -33.79 -8.09
N ASN A 47 -14.76 -34.05 -6.90
CA ASN A 47 -14.02 -34.46 -5.71
C ASN A 47 -12.80 -33.57 -5.35
N PRO A 48 -12.94 -32.22 -5.31
CA PRO A 48 -11.86 -31.36 -4.81
C PRO A 48 -11.61 -31.62 -3.32
N ALA A 49 -10.36 -31.83 -2.93
CA ALA A 49 -9.97 -32.08 -1.54
C ALA A 49 -8.63 -31.44 -1.20
N ALA A 50 -8.57 -30.71 -0.09
CA ALA A 50 -7.32 -30.25 0.50
C ALA A 50 -6.54 -31.44 1.05
N ILE A 51 -5.24 -31.51 0.72
CA ILE A 51 -4.30 -32.50 1.26
C ILE A 51 -3.27 -31.87 2.20
N THR A 52 -3.20 -30.53 2.23
CA THR A 52 -2.52 -29.78 3.29
C THR A 52 -3.43 -28.67 3.82
N SER A 53 -3.07 -28.13 4.99
CA SER A 53 -3.78 -27.03 5.64
C SER A 53 -2.88 -26.37 6.69
N GLY A 54 -3.09 -25.10 6.98
CA GLY A 54 -2.49 -24.44 8.13
C GLY A 54 -2.17 -22.97 7.87
N PRO A 55 -1.41 -22.32 8.77
CA PRO A 55 -1.06 -20.92 8.64
C PRO A 55 0.07 -20.68 7.64
N PHE A 56 0.65 -21.74 7.07
CA PHE A 56 1.81 -21.74 6.18
C PHE A 56 1.40 -21.70 4.72
N ASP A 57 2.29 -21.23 3.85
CA ASP A 57 2.07 -21.29 2.40
C ASP A 57 2.76 -22.55 1.84
N ASP A 58 1.97 -23.57 1.51
CA ASP A 58 2.38 -24.78 0.80
C ASP A 58 2.16 -24.62 -0.71
N ARG A 59 3.23 -24.77 -1.51
CA ARG A 59 3.24 -24.37 -2.92
C ARG A 59 3.89 -25.40 -3.85
N GLU A 60 3.61 -25.24 -5.14
CA GLU A 60 4.32 -25.87 -6.26
C GLU A 60 4.35 -27.42 -6.21
N PRO A 61 3.18 -28.10 -6.04
CA PRO A 61 3.14 -29.54 -5.79
C PRO A 61 3.70 -30.36 -6.96
N HIS A 62 4.22 -31.55 -6.66
CA HIS A 62 4.63 -32.55 -7.64
C HIS A 62 4.44 -33.97 -7.10
N TRP A 63 3.79 -34.83 -7.87
CA TRP A 63 3.56 -36.23 -7.51
C TRP A 63 4.84 -37.06 -7.57
N SER A 64 4.98 -38.04 -6.68
CA SER A 64 5.94 -39.13 -6.84
C SER A 64 5.50 -40.04 -7.99
N PRO A 65 6.43 -40.75 -8.67
CA PRO A 65 6.09 -41.61 -9.82
C PRO A 65 5.17 -42.78 -9.48
N ASP A 66 5.18 -43.23 -8.23
CA ASP A 66 4.30 -44.28 -7.71
C ASP A 66 2.92 -43.76 -7.27
N GLY A 67 2.70 -42.44 -7.27
CA GLY A 67 1.46 -41.80 -6.83
C GLY A 67 1.22 -41.82 -5.31
N ALA A 68 2.16 -42.31 -4.49
CA ALA A 68 1.98 -42.43 -3.04
C ALA A 68 2.26 -41.14 -2.27
N ARG A 69 3.01 -40.21 -2.88
CA ARG A 69 3.48 -38.97 -2.23
C ARG A 69 3.31 -37.74 -3.11
N VAL A 70 3.26 -36.59 -2.45
CA VAL A 70 3.34 -35.27 -3.10
C VAL A 70 4.47 -34.48 -2.44
N ALA A 71 5.43 -34.02 -3.25
CA ALA A 71 6.43 -33.05 -2.81
C ALA A 71 5.93 -31.62 -3.06
N PHE A 72 6.27 -30.69 -2.19
CA PHE A 72 5.87 -29.28 -2.26
C PHE A 72 6.87 -28.41 -1.48
N SER A 73 6.84 -27.10 -1.70
CA SER A 73 7.64 -26.13 -0.93
C SER A 73 6.80 -25.49 0.17
N SER A 74 7.37 -25.22 1.34
CA SER A 74 6.62 -24.64 2.48
C SER A 74 7.46 -23.71 3.34
N ASP A 75 6.86 -22.62 3.82
CA ASP A 75 7.49 -21.61 4.70
C ASP A 75 7.48 -21.95 6.20
N ARG A 76 7.05 -23.16 6.57
CA ARG A 76 6.87 -23.56 7.98
C ARG A 76 8.13 -23.59 8.85
N SER A 77 9.32 -23.52 8.23
CA SER A 77 10.62 -23.51 8.89
C SER A 77 11.24 -22.11 9.01
N GLY A 78 10.55 -21.05 8.57
CA GLY A 78 11.07 -19.67 8.55
C GLY A 78 11.73 -19.26 7.23
N ASN A 79 11.86 -20.21 6.30
CA ASN A 79 12.27 -20.11 4.91
C ASN A 79 11.49 -21.18 4.12
N TYR A 80 11.52 -21.12 2.79
CA TYR A 80 10.94 -22.21 2.00
C TYR A 80 11.89 -23.41 1.96
N ASP A 81 11.41 -24.57 2.38
CA ASP A 81 12.09 -25.87 2.20
C ASP A 81 11.23 -26.83 1.39
N ILE A 82 11.83 -27.92 0.92
CA ILE A 82 11.11 -29.03 0.29
C ILE A 82 10.56 -29.97 1.34
N TRP A 83 9.28 -30.33 1.19
CA TRP A 83 8.56 -31.26 2.03
C TRP A 83 7.92 -32.36 1.17
N ALA A 84 7.76 -33.54 1.74
CA ALA A 84 7.05 -34.67 1.13
C ALA A 84 5.90 -35.12 2.03
N LEU A 85 4.69 -35.15 1.47
CA LEU A 85 3.48 -35.68 2.10
C LEU A 85 3.22 -37.11 1.60
N GLU A 86 3.05 -38.05 2.53
CA GLU A 86 2.56 -39.40 2.25
C GLU A 86 1.02 -39.41 2.32
N LEU A 87 0.36 -39.73 1.22
CA LEU A 87 -1.09 -39.55 1.08
C LEU A 87 -1.91 -40.52 1.93
N ALA A 88 -1.41 -41.74 2.12
CA ALA A 88 -2.12 -42.77 2.87
C ALA A 88 -2.19 -42.46 4.38
N THR A 89 -1.16 -41.79 4.91
CA THR A 89 -1.00 -41.55 6.35
C THR A 89 -1.20 -40.09 6.75
N GLY A 90 -1.13 -39.16 5.80
CA GLY A 90 -1.07 -37.72 6.07
C GLY A 90 0.28 -37.26 6.63
N LYS A 91 1.28 -38.15 6.71
CA LYS A 91 2.59 -37.83 7.30
C LYS A 91 3.37 -36.90 6.39
N VAL A 92 3.88 -35.82 6.96
CA VAL A 92 4.69 -34.82 6.25
C VAL A 92 6.13 -34.84 6.76
N GLN A 93 7.09 -34.95 5.85
CA GLN A 93 8.53 -34.99 6.14
C GLN A 93 9.23 -33.78 5.52
N ARG A 94 10.10 -33.11 6.29
CA ARG A 94 11.05 -32.11 5.77
C ARG A 94 12.18 -32.83 5.04
N VAL A 95 12.48 -32.40 3.81
CA VAL A 95 13.51 -33.01 2.96
C VAL A 95 14.77 -32.15 2.91
N THR A 96 14.63 -30.83 2.84
CA THR A 96 15.76 -29.88 2.85
C THR A 96 15.73 -28.98 4.09
N ALA A 97 16.89 -28.45 4.49
CA ALA A 97 17.00 -27.63 5.69
C ALA A 97 18.04 -26.50 5.60
N ASP A 98 18.41 -26.10 4.39
CA ASP A 98 19.32 -24.98 4.16
C ASP A 98 18.63 -23.66 4.54
N PRO A 99 19.35 -22.64 5.07
CA PRO A 99 18.76 -21.33 5.39
C PRO A 99 18.22 -20.55 4.17
N GLY A 100 18.66 -20.89 2.95
CA GLY A 100 18.15 -20.35 1.69
C GLY A 100 16.72 -20.81 1.38
N ASN A 101 16.15 -20.35 0.27
CA ASN A 101 14.84 -20.84 -0.18
C ASN A 101 15.00 -21.96 -1.21
N ASP A 102 14.35 -23.08 -0.92
CA ASP A 102 14.20 -24.25 -1.77
C ASP A 102 12.77 -24.38 -2.25
N VAL A 103 12.58 -24.31 -3.56
CA VAL A 103 11.27 -24.13 -4.18
C VAL A 103 11.15 -24.97 -5.45
N TRP A 104 9.93 -25.15 -5.93
CA TRP A 104 9.62 -25.91 -7.15
C TRP A 104 10.15 -27.36 -7.17
N PRO A 105 9.72 -28.24 -6.23
CA PRO A 105 10.16 -29.63 -6.25
C PRO A 105 9.69 -30.37 -7.50
N ALA A 106 10.48 -31.32 -7.98
CA ALA A 106 10.16 -32.22 -9.09
C ALA A 106 10.75 -33.60 -8.82
N TRP A 107 9.89 -34.62 -8.71
CA TRP A 107 10.34 -35.99 -8.52
C TRP A 107 11.06 -36.54 -9.75
N SER A 108 12.15 -37.25 -9.53
CA SER A 108 12.83 -38.02 -10.58
C SER A 108 11.93 -39.15 -11.10
N PRO A 109 12.03 -39.56 -12.37
CA PRO A 109 11.19 -40.61 -12.93
C PRO A 109 11.29 -41.97 -12.21
N ASP A 110 12.42 -42.24 -11.56
CA ASP A 110 12.67 -43.43 -10.76
C ASP A 110 12.27 -43.30 -9.28
N GLY A 111 11.81 -42.12 -8.86
CA GLY A 111 11.34 -41.84 -7.50
C GLY A 111 12.45 -41.75 -6.44
N ARG A 112 13.72 -41.73 -6.82
CA ARG A 112 14.85 -41.72 -5.88
C ARG A 112 15.23 -40.32 -5.39
N GLU A 113 15.04 -39.30 -6.22
CA GLU A 113 15.47 -37.93 -5.94
C GLU A 113 14.33 -36.92 -6.21
N ILE A 114 14.46 -35.75 -5.60
CA ILE A 114 13.63 -34.58 -5.85
C ILE A 114 14.56 -33.45 -6.31
N ALA A 115 14.36 -32.96 -7.54
CA ALA A 115 15.00 -31.76 -8.03
C ALA A 115 14.27 -30.51 -7.52
N PHE A 116 14.98 -29.41 -7.27
CA PHE A 116 14.41 -28.16 -6.79
C PHE A 116 15.31 -26.96 -7.11
N VAL A 117 14.73 -25.76 -7.09
CA VAL A 117 15.44 -24.48 -7.23
C VAL A 117 15.99 -24.06 -5.88
N ALA A 118 17.28 -23.75 -5.82
CA ALA A 118 18.01 -23.30 -4.64
C ALA A 118 18.51 -21.87 -4.82
N SER A 119 18.07 -20.93 -3.96
CA SER A 119 18.36 -19.49 -4.12
C SER A 119 19.24 -18.86 -3.03
N GLY A 120 19.77 -19.65 -2.07
CA GLY A 120 20.62 -19.15 -0.97
C GLY A 120 21.93 -19.90 -0.74
N ARG A 121 22.25 -20.88 -1.59
CA ARG A 121 23.52 -21.64 -1.52
C ARG A 121 24.68 -20.79 -2.04
N THR A 122 25.91 -21.14 -1.67
CA THR A 122 27.15 -20.53 -2.22
C THR A 122 27.17 -20.54 -3.75
N ALA A 123 26.62 -21.60 -4.35
CA ALA A 123 26.28 -21.66 -5.77
C ALA A 123 24.75 -21.83 -5.90
N PRO A 124 23.98 -20.79 -6.28
CA PRO A 124 22.56 -20.96 -6.58
C PRO A 124 22.37 -21.77 -7.86
N GLY A 125 21.22 -22.44 -8.00
CA GLY A 125 20.97 -23.31 -9.14
C GLY A 125 19.82 -24.30 -8.94
N ILE A 126 19.82 -25.36 -9.75
CA ILE A 126 18.98 -26.54 -9.57
C ILE A 126 19.77 -27.62 -8.84
N TYR A 127 19.20 -28.15 -7.76
CA TYR A 127 19.76 -29.22 -6.95
C TYR A 127 18.84 -30.43 -6.97
N ALA A 128 19.37 -31.59 -6.60
CA ALA A 128 18.62 -32.81 -6.34
C ALA A 128 18.95 -33.35 -4.94
N VAL A 129 17.97 -33.96 -4.28
CA VAL A 129 18.10 -34.54 -2.93
C VAL A 129 17.27 -35.81 -2.80
N SER A 130 17.75 -36.79 -2.04
CA SER A 130 16.94 -37.97 -1.69
C SER A 130 16.09 -37.70 -0.45
N LEU A 131 15.09 -38.54 -0.17
CA LEU A 131 14.32 -38.47 1.08
C LEU A 131 15.18 -38.72 2.33
N GLN A 132 16.35 -39.32 2.18
CA GLN A 132 17.32 -39.54 3.27
C GLN A 132 18.34 -38.40 3.39
N GLY A 133 18.24 -37.37 2.54
CA GLY A 133 19.21 -36.29 2.41
C GLY A 133 20.24 -36.55 1.30
N GLY A 134 21.36 -35.83 1.35
CA GLY A 134 22.41 -35.89 0.33
C GLY A 134 22.06 -35.05 -0.90
N GLU A 135 22.49 -33.79 -0.90
CA GLU A 135 22.23 -32.86 -2.00
C GLU A 135 23.35 -32.91 -3.05
N ARG A 136 22.97 -32.84 -4.33
CA ARG A 136 23.91 -32.64 -5.45
C ARG A 136 23.38 -31.58 -6.42
N MET A 137 24.27 -30.78 -6.98
CA MET A 137 23.89 -29.76 -7.97
C MET A 137 23.67 -30.41 -9.35
N LEU A 138 22.56 -30.06 -10.00
CA LEU A 138 22.25 -30.46 -11.38
C LEU A 138 22.62 -29.38 -12.40
N ALA A 139 22.41 -28.10 -12.05
CA ALA A 139 22.69 -26.98 -12.94
C ALA A 139 22.96 -25.69 -12.12
N PRO A 140 24.15 -25.05 -12.25
CA PRO A 140 24.41 -23.77 -11.60
C PRO A 140 23.70 -22.62 -12.34
N SER A 141 23.18 -21.64 -11.60
CA SER A 141 22.65 -20.41 -12.18
C SER A 141 22.45 -19.32 -11.14
N ASN A 142 22.89 -18.10 -11.47
CA ASN A 142 22.62 -16.89 -10.68
C ASN A 142 21.33 -16.16 -11.10
N GLY A 143 20.59 -16.70 -12.08
CA GLY A 143 19.34 -16.13 -12.56
C GLY A 143 18.13 -16.47 -11.69
N MET A 144 16.99 -15.84 -11.96
CA MET A 144 15.71 -16.24 -11.38
C MET A 144 15.19 -17.47 -12.13
N LEU A 145 15.07 -18.60 -11.43
CA LEU A 145 14.68 -19.88 -12.03
C LEU A 145 13.19 -20.18 -11.81
N GLY A 146 12.56 -20.79 -12.80
CA GLY A 146 11.24 -21.41 -12.67
C GLY A 146 11.34 -22.92 -12.48
N GLY A 147 10.21 -23.58 -12.29
CA GLY A 147 10.19 -24.96 -11.81
C GLY A 147 10.84 -25.97 -12.78
N PRO A 148 11.75 -26.84 -12.29
CA PRO A 148 12.34 -27.89 -13.10
C PRO A 148 11.36 -29.03 -13.40
N VAL A 149 11.67 -29.77 -14.46
CA VAL A 149 11.11 -31.09 -14.77
C VAL A 149 12.24 -32.01 -15.24
N TRP A 150 12.24 -33.26 -14.79
CA TRP A 150 13.23 -34.24 -15.22
C TRP A 150 13.02 -34.69 -16.66
N MET A 151 14.12 -35.01 -17.35
CA MET A 151 14.05 -35.73 -18.61
C MET A 151 13.55 -37.17 -18.38
N PRO A 152 12.63 -37.73 -19.20
CA PRO A 152 12.05 -39.05 -18.96
C PRO A 152 13.03 -40.22 -18.90
N ARG A 153 14.24 -40.07 -19.47
CA ARG A 153 15.27 -41.12 -19.59
C ARG A 153 16.69 -40.63 -19.29
N ALA A 154 16.86 -39.48 -18.66
CA ALA A 154 18.18 -38.90 -18.38
C ALA A 154 18.19 -38.17 -17.03
N GLU A 155 19.37 -38.07 -16.42
CA GLU A 155 19.57 -37.39 -15.13
C GLU A 155 19.62 -35.85 -15.23
N SER A 156 19.20 -35.29 -16.37
CA SER A 156 19.15 -33.85 -16.61
C SER A 156 17.75 -33.29 -16.42
N VAL A 157 17.67 -31.98 -16.18
CA VAL A 157 16.42 -31.24 -15.93
C VAL A 157 16.23 -30.12 -16.93
N VAL A 158 14.97 -29.86 -17.26
CA VAL A 158 14.54 -28.70 -18.04
C VAL A 158 13.86 -27.69 -17.13
N PHE A 159 14.21 -26.41 -17.25
CA PHE A 159 13.64 -25.33 -16.42
C PHE A 159 13.67 -23.98 -17.15
N SER A 160 12.84 -23.02 -16.72
CA SER A 160 12.92 -21.65 -17.23
C SER A 160 13.92 -20.82 -16.41
N ALA A 161 14.64 -19.89 -17.02
CA ALA A 161 15.55 -18.98 -16.34
C ALA A 161 15.41 -17.55 -16.88
N LEU A 162 15.36 -16.56 -15.99
CA LEU A 162 15.61 -15.15 -16.29
C LEU A 162 17.03 -14.82 -15.83
N SER A 163 17.91 -14.49 -16.77
CA SER A 163 19.27 -14.07 -16.49
C SER A 163 19.70 -12.99 -17.48
N ASN A 164 20.37 -11.94 -16.97
CA ASN A 164 20.86 -10.82 -17.78
C ASN A 164 19.77 -10.16 -18.66
N GLY A 165 18.54 -10.07 -18.15
CA GLY A 165 17.42 -9.44 -18.87
C GLY A 165 16.84 -10.28 -20.02
N VAL A 166 17.17 -11.57 -20.09
CA VAL A 166 16.66 -12.51 -21.10
C VAL A 166 16.04 -13.71 -20.40
N THR A 167 14.85 -14.12 -20.84
CA THR A 167 14.20 -15.36 -20.41
C THR A 167 14.53 -16.50 -21.38
N ARG A 168 14.78 -17.70 -20.85
CA ARG A 168 15.16 -18.89 -21.63
C ARG A 168 14.60 -20.15 -21.01
N LEU A 169 14.44 -21.17 -21.84
CA LEU A 169 14.30 -22.56 -21.41
C LEU A 169 15.70 -23.20 -21.41
N MET A 170 16.09 -23.82 -20.31
CA MET A 170 17.39 -24.46 -20.10
C MET A 170 17.25 -25.97 -20.02
N LEU A 171 18.25 -26.72 -20.47
CA LEU A 171 18.46 -28.15 -20.21
C LEU A 171 19.82 -28.28 -19.53
N GLY A 172 19.82 -28.51 -18.22
CA GLY A 172 21.06 -28.39 -17.44
C GLY A 172 21.65 -26.98 -17.58
N ASP A 173 22.86 -26.89 -18.12
CA ASP A 173 23.58 -25.65 -18.43
C ASP A 173 23.38 -25.17 -19.89
N ARG A 174 22.66 -25.93 -20.72
CA ARG A 174 22.45 -25.63 -22.15
C ARG A 174 21.15 -24.89 -22.41
N GLU A 175 21.19 -23.83 -23.21
CA GLU A 175 19.99 -23.13 -23.67
C GLU A 175 19.20 -23.98 -24.70
N LEU A 176 17.89 -24.13 -24.49
CA LEU A 176 16.97 -24.78 -25.43
C LEU A 176 16.16 -23.77 -26.26
N SER A 177 15.90 -22.59 -25.71
CA SER A 177 15.27 -21.49 -26.45
C SER A 177 16.18 -20.27 -26.49
N ALA A 178 16.20 -19.62 -27.64
CA ALA A 178 16.78 -18.31 -27.87
C ALA A 178 15.65 -17.37 -28.29
N ASP A 179 15.67 -16.13 -27.80
CA ASP A 179 14.75 -15.04 -28.18
C ASP A 179 13.24 -15.30 -27.91
N GLU A 180 12.92 -16.01 -26.83
CA GLU A 180 11.53 -16.20 -26.37
C GLU A 180 11.29 -15.50 -25.02
N ASP A 181 10.14 -14.87 -24.82
CA ASP A 181 9.68 -14.41 -23.51
C ASP A 181 9.11 -15.59 -22.70
N VAL A 182 9.99 -16.46 -22.22
CA VAL A 182 9.60 -17.66 -21.46
C VAL A 182 9.04 -17.27 -20.10
N PHE A 183 7.80 -17.70 -19.82
CA PHE A 183 7.15 -17.44 -18.54
C PHE A 183 7.72 -18.36 -17.44
N PRO A 184 7.69 -17.93 -16.16
CA PRO A 184 8.36 -18.64 -15.07
C PRO A 184 7.56 -19.86 -14.56
N PHE A 185 6.80 -20.52 -15.42
CA PHE A 185 5.96 -21.67 -15.09
C PHE A 185 6.67 -22.98 -15.44
N ARG A 186 6.38 -24.03 -14.66
CA ARG A 186 6.98 -25.36 -14.88
C ARG A 186 6.62 -25.88 -16.28
N PRO A 187 7.60 -26.25 -17.12
CA PRO A 187 7.33 -26.97 -18.36
C PRO A 187 6.92 -28.41 -18.06
N ASN A 188 6.13 -29.04 -18.93
CA ASN A 188 5.56 -30.37 -18.71
C ASN A 188 5.73 -31.26 -19.94
N TRP A 189 5.92 -32.57 -19.74
CA TRP A 189 5.93 -33.53 -20.83
C TRP A 189 4.51 -33.89 -21.25
N ALA A 190 4.24 -33.88 -22.56
CA ALA A 190 2.99 -34.40 -23.09
C ALA A 190 2.92 -35.93 -22.91
N ALA A 191 1.73 -36.47 -22.60
CA ALA A 191 1.52 -37.89 -22.48
C ALA A 191 1.85 -38.61 -23.81
N THR A 192 2.82 -39.52 -23.79
CA THR A 192 3.28 -40.30 -24.96
C THR A 192 2.36 -41.48 -25.24
N GLN A 193 1.05 -41.26 -25.45
CA GLN A 193 0.22 -42.33 -26.02
C GLN A 193 0.58 -42.49 -27.50
N GLY A 194 1.50 -43.42 -27.78
CA GLY A 194 1.88 -43.85 -29.14
C GLY A 194 2.89 -42.97 -29.90
N ALA A 195 3.37 -41.86 -29.32
CA ALA A 195 4.42 -41.05 -29.93
C ALA A 195 5.82 -41.60 -29.58
N LEU A 196 6.67 -41.79 -30.61
CA LEU A 196 8.04 -42.31 -30.46
C LEU A 196 8.99 -41.34 -29.74
N GLU A 197 8.67 -40.04 -29.70
CA GLU A 197 9.49 -39.00 -29.05
C GLU A 197 8.69 -38.18 -28.02
N PRO A 198 9.28 -37.88 -26.84
CA PRO A 198 8.65 -37.02 -25.85
C PRO A 198 8.58 -35.56 -26.34
N SER A 199 7.43 -34.91 -26.17
CA SER A 199 7.26 -33.48 -26.46
C SER A 199 7.08 -32.66 -25.18
N LEU A 200 7.73 -31.50 -25.13
CA LEU A 200 7.71 -30.60 -23.99
C LEU A 200 6.74 -29.46 -24.24
N ILE A 201 5.82 -29.23 -23.31
CA ILE A 201 4.85 -28.15 -23.29
C ILE A 201 5.32 -27.07 -22.32
N TYR A 202 5.32 -25.82 -22.76
CA TYR A 202 5.70 -24.66 -21.95
C TYR A 202 4.98 -23.39 -22.44
N SER A 203 5.04 -22.31 -21.67
CA SER A 203 4.42 -21.03 -22.03
C SER A 203 5.47 -19.97 -22.32
N ALA A 204 5.38 -19.32 -23.50
CA ALA A 204 6.25 -18.22 -23.88
C ALA A 204 5.58 -17.34 -24.95
N ASP A 205 5.95 -16.06 -25.00
CA ASP A 205 5.48 -15.10 -26.02
C ASP A 205 3.94 -14.99 -26.10
N GLY A 206 3.24 -15.12 -24.97
CA GLY A 206 1.78 -15.08 -24.94
C GLY A 206 1.09 -16.35 -25.45
N HIS A 207 1.83 -17.44 -25.63
CA HIS A 207 1.31 -18.70 -26.16
C HIS A 207 1.67 -19.91 -25.29
N ILE A 208 0.89 -20.99 -25.44
CA ILE A 208 1.33 -22.34 -25.06
C ILE A 208 2.04 -22.94 -26.26
N LYS A 209 3.28 -23.38 -26.06
CA LYS A 209 4.17 -23.95 -27.08
C LYS A 209 4.48 -25.41 -26.77
N GLU A 210 4.60 -26.21 -27.82
CA GLU A 210 5.05 -27.59 -27.78
C GLU A 210 6.34 -27.74 -28.59
N ARG A 211 7.37 -28.29 -27.97
CA ARG A 211 8.66 -28.61 -28.60
C ARG A 211 8.83 -30.12 -28.71
N ARG A 212 9.01 -30.62 -29.93
CA ARG A 212 9.30 -32.04 -30.18
C ARG A 212 10.79 -32.36 -29.98
N GLY A 213 11.11 -33.61 -29.62
CA GLY A 213 12.49 -34.11 -29.59
C GLY A 213 13.38 -33.55 -28.47
N GLY A 214 12.80 -33.08 -27.35
CA GLY A 214 13.53 -32.81 -26.10
C GLY A 214 14.66 -31.77 -26.12
N GLY A 215 14.88 -31.02 -27.21
CA GLY A 215 15.89 -29.96 -27.21
C GLY A 215 16.03 -29.12 -28.49
N ALA A 216 15.97 -29.72 -29.68
CA ALA A 216 16.24 -29.01 -30.96
C ALA A 216 15.13 -29.15 -32.02
N GLY A 217 13.99 -29.76 -31.67
CA GLY A 217 12.91 -29.99 -32.63
C GLY A 217 12.01 -28.78 -32.89
N ALA A 218 11.17 -28.92 -33.90
CA ALA A 218 10.21 -27.89 -34.31
C ALA A 218 9.29 -27.46 -33.16
N ILE A 219 9.03 -26.16 -33.07
CA ILE A 219 8.12 -25.54 -32.11
C ILE A 219 6.75 -25.39 -32.78
N ARG A 220 5.70 -25.82 -32.07
CA ARG A 220 4.31 -25.64 -32.47
C ARG A 220 3.55 -24.85 -31.41
N VAL A 221 2.83 -23.81 -31.81
CA VAL A 221 1.85 -23.16 -30.92
C VAL A 221 0.64 -24.08 -30.76
N VAL A 222 0.19 -24.30 -29.52
CA VAL A 222 -1.01 -25.05 -29.17
C VAL A 222 -2.18 -24.07 -29.08
N PRO A 223 -3.03 -23.95 -30.12
CA PRO A 223 -4.14 -23.00 -30.08
C PRO A 223 -5.18 -23.44 -29.05
N PHE A 224 -5.66 -22.49 -28.26
CA PHE A 224 -6.77 -22.69 -27.33
C PHE A 224 -7.58 -21.39 -27.18
N GLU A 225 -8.78 -21.54 -26.65
CA GLU A 225 -9.68 -20.44 -26.32
C GLU A 225 -10.22 -20.66 -24.90
N ALA A 226 -10.37 -19.62 -24.10
CA ALA A 226 -10.91 -19.70 -22.75
C ALA A 226 -11.86 -18.53 -22.48
N ASP A 227 -13.01 -18.82 -21.86
CA ASP A 227 -14.00 -17.82 -21.48
C ASP A 227 -13.65 -17.23 -20.09
N LEU A 228 -13.36 -15.93 -20.05
CA LEU A 228 -13.10 -15.15 -18.84
C LEU A 228 -14.24 -14.14 -18.61
N PRO A 229 -15.14 -14.35 -17.64
CA PRO A 229 -16.16 -13.38 -17.31
C PRO A 229 -15.53 -12.09 -16.78
N VAL A 230 -16.04 -10.95 -17.26
CA VAL A 230 -15.72 -9.62 -16.75
C VAL A 230 -17.02 -8.87 -16.47
N MET A 231 -16.99 -7.97 -15.50
CA MET A 231 -18.12 -7.17 -15.08
C MET A 231 -17.72 -5.70 -15.07
N ARG A 232 -18.54 -4.85 -15.69
CA ARG A 232 -18.43 -3.39 -15.53
C ARG A 232 -19.19 -2.96 -14.28
N ALA A 233 -18.51 -2.24 -13.40
CA ALA A 233 -19.09 -1.72 -12.15
C ALA A 233 -20.37 -0.90 -12.43
N ARG A 234 -21.43 -1.15 -11.67
CA ARG A 234 -22.68 -0.37 -11.72
C ARG A 234 -23.22 -0.19 -10.30
N TYR A 235 -23.16 1.04 -9.81
CA TYR A 235 -23.67 1.45 -8.50
C TYR A 235 -23.94 2.95 -8.52
N THR A 236 -24.69 3.45 -7.54
CA THR A 236 -24.95 4.90 -7.41
C THR A 236 -23.76 5.56 -6.73
N PRO A 237 -23.01 6.45 -7.40
CA PRO A 237 -21.86 7.10 -6.78
C PRO A 237 -22.29 8.05 -5.65
N ARG A 238 -21.55 8.04 -4.55
CA ARG A 238 -21.65 9.04 -3.50
C ARG A 238 -21.00 10.32 -4.00
N THR A 239 -21.74 11.43 -4.00
CA THR A 239 -21.20 12.74 -4.37
C THR A 239 -20.64 13.45 -3.14
N ARG A 240 -19.44 14.02 -3.26
CA ARG A 240 -18.87 14.90 -2.24
C ARG A 240 -19.40 16.32 -2.41
N ASP A 241 -19.77 16.95 -1.29
CA ASP A 241 -20.19 18.34 -1.25
C ASP A 241 -19.00 19.27 -0.96
N PHE A 242 -18.69 20.12 -1.94
CA PHE A 242 -17.60 21.09 -1.92
C PHE A 242 -18.06 22.54 -1.64
N ASP A 243 -19.37 22.80 -1.56
CA ASP A 243 -19.92 24.16 -1.52
C ASP A 243 -20.52 24.55 -0.17
N SER A 244 -21.02 23.58 0.60
CA SER A 244 -21.64 23.90 1.87
C SER A 244 -20.62 24.42 2.88
N THR A 245 -20.99 25.56 3.48
CA THR A 245 -20.34 26.14 4.65
C THR A 245 -21.14 25.86 5.93
N THR A 246 -22.08 24.92 5.91
CA THR A 246 -22.72 24.43 7.14
C THR A 246 -21.67 23.77 8.02
N PRO A 247 -21.61 24.08 9.34
CA PRO A 247 -20.70 23.41 10.25
C PRO A 247 -20.84 21.89 10.18
N ARG A 248 -19.70 21.20 10.13
CA ARG A 248 -19.60 19.73 10.05
C ARG A 248 -18.87 19.20 11.26
N ARG A 249 -19.25 18.02 11.74
CA ARG A 249 -18.52 17.32 12.79
C ARG A 249 -17.13 16.91 12.27
N ALA A 250 -16.10 17.14 13.07
CA ALA A 250 -14.77 16.58 12.80
C ALA A 250 -14.79 15.06 12.99
N LEU A 251 -14.33 14.32 11.99
CA LEU A 251 -14.25 12.86 12.00
C LEU A 251 -12.82 12.38 12.27
N GLY A 252 -11.82 13.20 11.93
CA GLY A 252 -10.41 12.92 12.13
C GLY A 252 -9.94 13.13 13.57
N ILE A 253 -10.41 12.28 14.48
CA ILE A 253 -9.94 12.25 15.87
C ILE A 253 -8.72 11.33 15.96
N VAL A 254 -7.54 11.92 16.09
CA VAL A 254 -6.26 11.22 16.07
C VAL A 254 -5.76 11.02 17.50
N ARG A 255 -5.36 9.79 17.82
CA ARG A 255 -4.76 9.38 19.10
C ARG A 255 -5.53 9.87 20.34
N PRO A 256 -6.82 9.51 20.48
CA PRO A 256 -7.54 9.77 21.71
C PRO A 256 -6.86 9.05 22.89
N GLY A 257 -6.55 9.79 23.95
CA GLY A 257 -5.97 9.28 25.19
C GLY A 257 -6.74 9.76 26.41
N LEU A 258 -7.16 8.82 27.28
CA LEU A 258 -7.85 9.14 28.52
C LEU A 258 -6.88 9.77 29.54
N SER A 259 -7.32 10.79 30.26
CA SER A 259 -6.56 11.35 31.38
C SER A 259 -6.47 10.36 32.54
N PRO A 260 -5.47 10.49 33.43
CA PRO A 260 -5.32 9.57 34.55
C PRO A 260 -6.53 9.50 35.49
N ASP A 261 -7.22 10.63 35.68
CA ASP A 261 -8.46 10.71 36.46
C ASP A 261 -9.69 10.08 35.76
N GLY A 262 -9.60 9.76 34.47
CA GLY A 262 -10.70 9.19 33.67
C GLY A 262 -11.77 10.19 33.21
N GLU A 263 -11.59 11.49 33.48
CA GLU A 263 -12.62 12.52 33.25
C GLU A 263 -12.43 13.31 31.94
N ARG A 264 -11.25 13.21 31.31
CA ARG A 264 -10.90 13.93 30.08
C ARG A 264 -10.32 12.99 29.03
N VAL A 265 -10.45 13.38 27.76
CA VAL A 265 -9.76 12.77 26.62
C VAL A 265 -8.94 13.85 25.92
N VAL A 266 -7.65 13.58 25.70
CA VAL A 266 -6.79 14.37 24.80
C VAL A 266 -6.80 13.74 23.42
N PHE A 267 -6.76 14.53 22.35
CA PHE A 267 -6.67 14.04 20.97
C PHE A 267 -6.16 15.16 20.04
N ALA A 268 -5.69 14.79 18.85
CA ALA A 268 -5.40 15.73 17.79
C ALA A 268 -6.52 15.76 16.75
N ALA A 269 -6.86 16.95 16.25
CA ALA A 269 -7.84 17.17 15.20
C ALA A 269 -7.66 18.57 14.60
N LEU A 270 -7.95 18.72 13.30
CA LEU A 270 -7.88 20.00 12.59
C LEU A 270 -6.48 20.68 12.61
N GLY A 271 -5.42 19.91 12.86
CA GLY A 271 -4.04 20.39 12.98
C GLY A 271 -3.58 20.70 14.40
N ASP A 272 -4.48 20.67 15.39
CA ASP A 272 -4.20 21.08 16.77
C ASP A 272 -4.47 19.96 17.79
N VAL A 273 -3.93 20.11 19.00
CA VAL A 273 -4.24 19.28 20.16
C VAL A 273 -5.44 19.85 20.94
N TRP A 274 -6.35 18.97 21.35
CA TRP A 274 -7.58 19.29 22.07
C TRP A 274 -7.75 18.42 23.32
N ILE A 275 -8.46 18.95 24.31
CA ILE A 275 -8.93 18.21 25.49
C ILE A 275 -10.46 18.31 25.55
N ALA A 276 -11.15 17.18 25.66
CA ALA A 276 -12.60 17.12 25.85
C ALA A 276 -12.98 16.49 27.18
N ARG A 277 -14.08 17.00 27.77
CA ARG A 277 -14.81 16.37 28.88
C ARG A 277 -16.20 15.95 28.39
N ARG A 278 -16.78 14.92 29.01
CA ARG A 278 -18.14 14.48 28.65
C ARG A 278 -19.14 15.62 28.85
N GLY A 279 -19.98 15.85 27.84
CA GLY A 279 -21.02 16.88 27.87
C GLY A 279 -20.51 18.31 27.80
N GLN A 280 -19.22 18.54 27.50
CA GLN A 280 -18.63 19.86 27.32
C GLN A 280 -17.99 19.98 25.94
N ALA A 281 -17.95 21.20 25.40
CA ALA A 281 -17.22 21.50 24.18
C ALA A 281 -15.71 21.26 24.39
N PRO A 282 -14.99 20.67 23.42
CA PRO A 282 -13.54 20.49 23.53
C PRO A 282 -12.79 21.83 23.67
N THR A 283 -11.83 21.88 24.58
CA THR A 283 -10.90 23.00 24.73
C THR A 283 -9.67 22.76 23.86
N ARG A 284 -9.32 23.74 23.04
CA ARG A 284 -8.11 23.73 22.25
C ARG A 284 -6.88 23.99 23.12
N VAL A 285 -5.81 23.20 22.94
CA VAL A 285 -4.55 23.30 23.68
C VAL A 285 -3.48 24.03 22.89
N THR A 286 -3.35 23.73 21.60
CA THR A 286 -2.45 24.42 20.66
C THR A 286 -3.27 25.14 19.59
N ASP A 287 -2.79 26.27 19.08
CA ASP A 287 -3.50 27.05 18.04
C ASP A 287 -2.48 27.78 17.17
N ASP A 288 -1.88 27.06 16.24
CA ASP A 288 -0.91 27.63 15.32
C ASP A 288 -1.07 27.09 13.88
N ALA A 289 -0.08 27.33 13.02
CA ALA A 289 -0.12 26.93 11.61
C ALA A 289 0.64 25.61 11.34
N HIS A 290 1.14 24.98 12.39
CA HIS A 290 1.95 23.76 12.37
C HIS A 290 1.05 22.54 12.52
N GLU A 291 1.61 21.36 12.28
CA GLU A 291 0.93 20.11 12.60
C GLU A 291 1.28 19.74 14.05
N ASP A 292 0.30 19.78 14.95
CA ASP A 292 0.40 19.20 16.29
C ASP A 292 -0.40 17.89 16.37
N THR A 293 0.26 16.79 16.70
CA THR A 293 -0.32 15.45 16.66
C THR A 293 0.20 14.51 17.76
N ASP A 294 -0.33 13.29 17.81
CA ASP A 294 0.04 12.24 18.75
C ASP A 294 0.15 12.67 20.23
N PRO A 295 -0.89 13.27 20.84
CA PRO A 295 -0.81 13.70 22.23
C PRO A 295 -0.84 12.53 23.23
N ALA A 296 -0.14 12.70 24.36
CA ALA A 296 -0.09 11.73 25.46
C ALA A 296 -0.01 12.40 26.84
N TRP A 297 -0.83 11.93 27.78
CA TRP A 297 -0.86 12.38 29.17
C TRP A 297 0.35 11.88 29.96
N SER A 298 0.94 12.76 30.79
CA SER A 298 1.81 12.30 31.87
C SER A 298 1.02 11.48 32.90
N PRO A 299 1.67 10.55 33.63
CA PRO A 299 0.97 9.67 34.58
C PRO A 299 0.23 10.42 35.71
N ASP A 300 0.70 11.61 36.07
CA ASP A 300 0.09 12.49 37.07
C ASP A 300 -0.96 13.45 36.49
N GLY A 301 -1.12 13.50 35.16
CA GLY A 301 -2.11 14.32 34.46
C GLY A 301 -1.79 15.82 34.45
N THR A 302 -0.58 16.23 34.83
CA THR A 302 -0.18 17.65 34.90
C THR A 302 0.45 18.16 33.60
N ARG A 303 0.97 17.25 32.75
CA ARG A 303 1.68 17.56 31.51
C ARG A 303 1.10 16.78 30.33
N LEU A 304 1.27 17.34 29.14
CA LEU A 304 1.03 16.67 27.86
C LEU A 304 2.33 16.60 27.06
N ALA A 305 2.61 15.44 26.47
CA ALA A 305 3.57 15.31 25.38
C ALA A 305 2.80 15.29 24.04
N TYR A 306 3.36 15.83 22.97
CA TYR A 306 2.81 15.76 21.61
C TYR A 306 3.92 15.96 20.57
N ALA A 307 3.67 15.57 19.32
CA ALA A 307 4.58 15.80 18.20
C ALA A 307 4.20 17.08 17.45
N SER A 308 5.16 17.93 17.09
CA SER A 308 4.91 19.21 16.41
C SER A 308 5.97 19.56 15.38
N ASP A 309 5.56 20.03 14.20
CA ASP A 309 6.48 20.39 13.09
C ASP A 309 6.96 21.85 13.09
N ARG A 310 6.72 22.58 14.20
CA ARG A 310 7.02 24.01 14.32
C ARG A 310 8.47 24.43 14.10
N GLU A 311 9.42 23.52 14.29
CA GLU A 311 10.87 23.74 14.06
C GLU A 311 11.35 23.15 12.73
N GLY A 312 10.41 22.80 11.85
CA GLY A 312 10.70 22.17 10.58
C GLY A 312 10.26 20.71 10.60
N SER A 313 10.88 19.81 11.36
CA SER A 313 10.43 18.41 11.47
C SER A 313 9.49 18.23 12.67
N LEU A 314 8.70 17.14 12.65
CA LEU A 314 7.99 16.72 13.86
C LEU A 314 9.01 16.40 14.96
N ASP A 315 8.92 17.12 16.07
CA ASP A 315 9.67 16.86 17.29
C ASP A 315 8.71 16.64 18.46
N ILE A 316 9.18 16.03 19.55
CA ILE A 316 8.39 15.86 20.76
C ILE A 316 8.47 17.12 21.63
N TRP A 317 7.31 17.68 21.94
CA TRP A 317 7.11 18.81 22.83
C TRP A 317 6.40 18.35 24.10
N VAL A 318 6.73 18.98 25.22
CA VAL A 318 6.03 18.81 26.49
C VAL A 318 5.46 20.14 26.94
N ARG A 319 4.16 20.15 27.26
CA ARG A 319 3.43 21.29 27.80
C ARG A 319 2.98 21.03 29.24
N ASP A 320 3.24 22.00 30.11
CA ASP A 320 2.65 22.06 31.44
C ASP A 320 1.23 22.64 31.36
N LEU A 321 0.23 21.94 31.91
CA LEU A 321 -1.17 22.32 31.75
C LEU A 321 -1.62 23.46 32.66
N ALA A 322 -0.92 23.72 33.76
CA ALA A 322 -1.27 24.79 34.68
C ALA A 322 -0.76 26.14 34.18
N SER A 323 0.49 26.19 33.74
CA SER A 323 1.16 27.41 33.26
C SER A 323 1.03 27.62 31.75
N GLY A 324 0.79 26.56 30.98
CA GLY A 324 0.85 26.58 29.52
C GLY A 324 2.27 26.64 28.96
N ALA A 325 3.30 26.52 29.81
CA ALA A 325 4.70 26.54 29.36
C ALA A 325 5.02 25.30 28.52
N GLU A 326 5.75 25.50 27.41
CA GLU A 326 6.11 24.44 26.48
C GLU A 326 7.61 24.31 26.31
N ARG A 327 8.08 23.09 26.06
CA ARG A 327 9.48 22.81 25.80
C ARG A 327 9.64 21.69 24.79
N ARG A 328 10.46 21.92 23.77
CA ARG A 328 10.97 20.91 22.85
C ARG A 328 11.95 19.98 23.56
N VAL A 329 11.66 18.69 23.54
CA VAL A 329 12.43 17.65 24.26
C VAL A 329 13.34 16.87 23.32
N THR A 330 12.98 16.75 22.05
CA THR A 330 13.77 16.04 21.02
C THR A 330 14.13 16.97 19.86
N ARG A 331 15.21 16.65 19.13
CA ARG A 331 15.81 17.54 18.11
C ARG A 331 16.50 16.77 16.97
N ALA A 332 16.04 15.55 16.67
CA ALA A 332 16.68 14.77 15.61
C ALA A 332 16.34 15.31 14.21
N SER A 333 17.07 14.85 13.19
CA SER A 333 16.82 15.22 11.78
C SER A 333 15.66 14.46 11.13
N GLY A 334 15.17 13.41 11.78
CA GLY A 334 13.98 12.65 11.38
C GLY A 334 12.74 13.10 12.16
N PRO A 335 11.52 12.79 11.68
CA PRO A 335 10.29 13.14 12.37
C PRO A 335 10.04 12.18 13.53
N GLU A 336 9.97 12.74 14.74
CA GLU A 336 9.80 12.07 16.01
C GLU A 336 8.35 12.17 16.45
N MET A 337 7.71 11.02 16.65
CA MET A 337 6.25 10.90 16.75
C MET A 337 5.85 9.89 17.84
N ARG A 338 4.55 9.86 18.16
CA ARG A 338 3.94 8.85 19.04
C ARG A 338 4.59 8.73 20.43
N PRO A 339 4.72 9.84 21.18
CA PRO A 339 5.29 9.82 22.51
C PRO A 339 4.40 9.03 23.48
N THR A 340 5.00 8.21 24.35
CA THR A 340 4.32 7.59 25.50
C THR A 340 5.16 7.67 26.76
N TRP A 341 4.53 8.05 27.87
CA TRP A 341 5.21 8.28 29.15
C TRP A 341 5.57 6.99 29.87
N SER A 342 6.77 6.96 30.45
CA SER A 342 7.13 5.98 31.46
C SER A 342 6.23 6.13 32.70
N PRO A 343 5.98 5.06 33.47
CA PRO A 343 5.10 5.11 34.64
C PRO A 343 5.50 6.14 35.71
N ASP A 344 6.79 6.46 35.81
CA ASP A 344 7.34 7.46 36.74
C ASP A 344 7.28 8.91 36.20
N GLY A 345 6.87 9.11 34.95
CA GLY A 345 6.75 10.42 34.32
C GLY A 345 8.08 11.14 34.03
N THR A 346 9.21 10.42 34.03
CA THR A 346 10.55 11.01 33.80
C THR A 346 11.08 10.81 32.38
N THR A 347 10.52 9.85 31.64
CA THR A 347 11.01 9.42 30.33
C THR A 347 9.84 9.28 29.34
N LEU A 348 10.09 9.53 28.06
CA LEU A 348 9.16 9.29 26.97
C LEU A 348 9.73 8.26 26.01
N ALA A 349 8.98 7.24 25.61
CA ALA A 349 9.28 6.43 24.44
C ALA A 349 8.65 7.09 23.21
N PHE A 350 9.31 7.02 22.06
CA PHE A 350 8.84 7.61 20.81
C PHE A 350 9.40 6.87 19.60
N VAL A 351 8.85 7.14 18.42
CA VAL A 351 9.28 6.54 17.15
C VAL A 351 9.77 7.62 16.20
N THR A 352 10.92 7.41 15.58
CA THR A 352 11.36 8.23 14.43
C THR A 352 10.98 7.53 13.12
N VAL A 353 10.24 8.20 12.22
CA VAL A 353 9.68 7.56 11.00
C VAL A 353 10.23 8.20 9.73
N MET A 354 11.09 7.50 8.97
CA MET A 354 11.71 8.04 7.75
C MET A 354 11.12 7.41 6.48
N GLY A 355 9.87 7.74 6.19
CA GLY A 355 9.08 7.18 5.10
C GLY A 355 8.36 5.89 5.48
N ALA A 356 7.66 5.30 4.50
CA ALA A 356 6.60 4.33 4.75
C ALA A 356 6.98 3.04 5.52
N VAL A 357 8.26 2.66 5.59
CA VAL A 357 8.71 1.40 6.23
C VAL A 357 9.93 1.55 7.14
N ASN A 358 10.48 2.75 7.30
CA ASN A 358 11.63 2.97 8.18
C ASN A 358 11.14 3.59 9.48
N GLY A 359 11.22 2.85 10.58
CA GLY A 359 10.88 3.35 11.91
C GLY A 359 11.96 2.98 12.92
N GLN A 360 12.30 3.85 13.85
CA GLN A 360 13.27 3.60 14.93
C GLN A 360 12.60 3.84 16.27
N LEU A 361 12.85 2.97 17.25
CA LEU A 361 12.34 3.14 18.61
C LEU A 361 13.43 3.76 19.49
N ALA A 362 13.08 4.81 20.22
CA ALA A 362 13.96 5.45 21.18
C ALA A 362 13.21 5.91 22.42
N ILE A 363 13.96 6.27 23.46
CA ILE A 363 13.47 6.94 24.65
C ILE A 363 14.20 8.26 24.86
N VAL A 364 13.55 9.23 25.48
CA VAL A 364 14.14 10.52 25.86
C VAL A 364 13.86 10.83 27.32
N ASN A 365 14.89 11.19 28.07
CA ASN A 365 14.72 11.74 29.41
C ASN A 365 14.14 13.15 29.29
N VAL A 366 12.99 13.39 29.92
CA VAL A 366 12.29 14.65 29.70
C VAL A 366 13.08 15.81 30.27
N THR A 367 13.80 15.68 31.38
CA THR A 367 14.49 16.80 32.03
C THR A 367 15.70 17.28 31.24
N ASN A 368 16.58 16.37 30.82
CA ASN A 368 17.86 16.74 30.18
C ASN A 368 17.87 16.56 28.65
N GLY A 369 16.84 15.95 28.06
CA GLY A 369 16.73 15.70 26.61
C GLY A 369 17.65 14.59 26.09
N GLN A 370 18.24 13.76 26.96
CA GLN A 370 19.09 12.66 26.54
C GLN A 370 18.27 11.57 25.85
N ILE A 371 18.60 11.29 24.59
CA ILE A 371 17.96 10.25 23.77
C ILE A 371 18.79 8.95 23.82
N THR A 372 18.13 7.83 24.08
CA THR A 372 18.68 6.48 23.98
C THR A 372 17.91 5.69 22.94
N ARG A 373 18.60 5.20 21.91
CA ARG A 373 18.01 4.36 20.87
C ARG A 373 17.86 2.92 21.38
N LEU A 374 16.66 2.35 21.21
CA LEU A 374 16.33 1.00 21.66
C LEU A 374 16.25 0.00 20.48
N LEU A 375 15.70 0.41 19.33
CA LEU A 375 15.65 -0.42 18.12
C LEU A 375 16.03 0.39 16.87
N ASP A 376 16.86 -0.22 16.02
CA ASP A 376 17.26 0.36 14.72
C ASP A 376 16.17 0.26 13.66
N THR A 377 15.25 -0.72 13.78
CA THR A 377 14.11 -0.84 12.89
C THR A 377 12.88 -1.42 13.57
N THR A 378 11.74 -0.78 13.34
CA THR A 378 10.39 -1.27 13.67
C THR A 378 9.59 -1.62 12.40
N ASN A 379 10.23 -1.50 11.23
CA ASN A 379 9.64 -1.69 9.90
C ASN A 379 8.36 -0.84 9.68
N GLY A 380 8.41 0.43 10.10
CA GLY A 380 7.31 1.40 10.01
C GLY A 380 6.89 1.97 11.38
N PRO A 381 5.91 2.89 11.41
CA PRO A 381 5.43 3.49 12.65
C PRO A 381 4.71 2.46 13.55
N ILE A 382 4.93 2.56 14.85
CA ILE A 382 4.36 1.69 15.90
C ILE A 382 3.89 2.56 17.08
N ASN A 383 3.08 2.02 17.99
CA ASN A 383 2.77 2.68 19.26
C ASN A 383 3.55 2.00 20.38
N PRO A 384 4.55 2.65 20.99
CA PRO A 384 5.31 2.05 22.08
C PRO A 384 4.47 2.01 23.36
N GLY A 385 4.47 0.87 24.07
CA GLY A 385 3.88 0.72 25.39
C GLY A 385 4.95 0.52 26.47
N TRP A 386 4.62 0.73 27.74
CA TRP A 386 5.54 0.52 28.87
C TRP A 386 5.10 -0.65 29.75
N SER A 387 6.07 -1.37 30.32
CA SER A 387 5.81 -2.22 31.47
C SER A 387 5.51 -1.38 32.72
N ALA A 388 4.71 -1.93 33.64
CA ALA A 388 4.32 -1.24 34.87
C ALA A 388 5.51 -0.82 35.75
N ASP A 389 6.63 -1.55 35.68
CA ASP A 389 7.87 -1.23 36.40
C ASP A 389 8.78 -0.23 35.66
N GLY A 390 8.41 0.20 34.45
CA GLY A 390 9.16 1.14 33.63
C GLY A 390 10.48 0.59 33.07
N ARG A 391 10.73 -0.72 33.13
CA ARG A 391 12.01 -1.33 32.68
C ARG A 391 11.97 -1.86 31.25
N THR A 392 10.78 -2.00 30.66
CA THR A 392 10.58 -2.55 29.33
C THR A 392 9.69 -1.64 28.51
N VAL A 393 10.08 -1.42 27.25
CA VAL A 393 9.22 -0.82 26.22
C VAL A 393 8.72 -1.93 25.30
N TYR A 394 7.42 -2.05 25.14
CA TYR A 394 6.78 -2.95 24.21
C TYR A 394 6.64 -2.28 22.85
N ALA A 395 7.12 -2.96 21.81
CA ALA A 395 7.10 -2.50 20.44
C ALA A 395 6.33 -3.48 19.57
N SER A 396 5.47 -3.00 18.68
CA SER A 396 4.87 -3.88 17.68
C SER A 396 5.84 -4.12 16.53
N VAL A 397 6.04 -5.37 16.12
CA VAL A 397 6.99 -5.74 15.06
C VAL A 397 6.34 -6.72 14.09
N LEU A 398 6.78 -6.70 12.84
CA LEU A 398 6.33 -7.67 11.84
C LEU A 398 7.11 -8.97 11.99
N ARG A 399 6.42 -10.07 12.33
CA ARG A 399 6.98 -11.43 12.27
C ARG A 399 6.70 -12.01 10.89
N THR A 400 7.71 -12.00 10.03
CA THR A 400 7.66 -12.58 8.69
C THR A 400 7.71 -14.11 8.74
N TYR A 401 7.01 -14.78 7.81
CA TYR A 401 7.03 -16.25 7.73
C TYR A 401 8.19 -16.79 6.90
N SER A 402 8.72 -16.00 5.97
CA SER A 402 9.77 -16.43 5.06
C SER A 402 10.67 -15.28 4.64
N SER A 403 11.84 -15.60 4.11
CA SER A 403 12.69 -14.65 3.39
C SER A 403 12.27 -14.43 1.92
N ARG A 404 11.44 -15.32 1.35
CA ARG A 404 10.91 -15.22 -0.03
C ARG A 404 9.79 -14.20 -0.18
N PHE A 405 8.90 -14.12 0.81
CA PHE A 405 7.78 -13.19 0.86
C PHE A 405 7.81 -12.39 2.16
N ARG A 406 7.65 -11.08 2.03
CA ARG A 406 7.80 -10.10 3.12
C ARG A 406 6.61 -10.06 4.08
N GLU A 407 5.45 -10.56 3.66
CA GLU A 407 4.22 -10.50 4.41
C GLU A 407 4.29 -11.41 5.66
N GLY A 408 3.75 -10.93 6.77
CA GLY A 408 3.79 -11.61 8.06
C GLY A 408 2.64 -11.21 8.96
N VAL A 409 2.78 -11.48 10.26
CA VAL A 409 1.81 -11.08 11.27
C VAL A 409 2.40 -10.05 12.22
N ASN A 410 1.60 -9.05 12.58
CA ASN A 410 1.99 -8.05 13.56
C ASN A 410 2.03 -8.69 14.96
N GLN A 411 3.18 -8.67 15.63
CA GLN A 411 3.38 -9.24 16.97
C GLN A 411 4.13 -8.24 17.84
N VAL A 412 4.61 -8.66 19.02
CA VAL A 412 5.21 -7.78 20.02
C VAL A 412 6.67 -8.17 20.28
N LEU A 413 7.50 -7.15 20.48
CA LEU A 413 8.85 -7.26 21.02
C LEU A 413 8.92 -6.50 22.34
N ALA A 414 9.32 -7.17 23.42
CA ALA A 414 9.61 -6.55 24.71
C ALA A 414 11.09 -6.13 24.75
N VAL A 415 11.34 -4.83 24.74
CA VAL A 415 12.69 -4.25 24.64
C VAL A 415 13.13 -3.67 25.98
N PRO A 416 14.24 -4.13 26.58
CA PRO A 416 14.75 -3.57 27.82
C PRO A 416 15.20 -2.11 27.65
N VAL A 417 14.84 -1.24 28.61
CA VAL A 417 15.23 0.18 28.62
C VAL A 417 16.74 0.36 28.76
N GLY A 418 17.42 -0.57 29.44
CA GLY A 418 18.88 -0.57 29.59
C GLY A 418 19.65 -1.04 28.34
N GLY A 419 18.95 -1.39 27.25
CA GLY A 419 19.53 -2.01 26.07
C GLY A 419 19.63 -3.54 26.18
N GLY A 420 20.02 -4.17 25.06
CA GLY A 420 20.06 -5.63 24.91
C GLY A 420 19.03 -6.15 23.91
N ASP A 421 19.04 -7.46 23.68
CA ASP A 421 18.12 -8.09 22.74
C ASP A 421 16.68 -8.03 23.25
N GLY A 422 15.76 -7.67 22.36
CA GLY A 422 14.33 -7.73 22.65
C GLY A 422 13.82 -9.18 22.71
N ARG A 423 12.87 -9.45 23.60
CA ARG A 423 12.19 -10.76 23.67
C ARG A 423 10.89 -10.71 22.88
N ALA A 424 10.73 -11.63 21.92
CA ALA A 424 9.49 -11.75 21.16
C ALA A 424 8.35 -12.27 22.04
N ILE A 425 7.17 -11.66 21.93
CA ILE A 425 5.93 -12.05 22.59
C ILE A 425 4.89 -12.29 21.49
N THR A 426 4.29 -13.49 21.51
CA THR A 426 3.18 -13.84 20.61
C THR A 426 1.89 -13.75 21.40
N LEU A 427 1.03 -12.77 21.09
CA LEU A 427 -0.25 -12.63 21.81
C LEU A 427 -1.26 -13.68 21.37
N VAL A 428 -1.46 -13.79 20.05
CA VAL A 428 -2.28 -14.84 19.43
C VAL A 428 -1.46 -15.41 18.27
N PRO A 429 -1.20 -16.73 18.26
CA PRO A 429 -0.50 -17.37 17.15
C PRO A 429 -1.17 -17.09 15.81
N ASP A 430 -0.37 -16.78 14.80
CA ASP A 430 -0.79 -16.60 13.40
C ASP A 430 -1.85 -15.51 13.15
N VAL A 431 -2.17 -14.68 14.15
CA VAL A 431 -3.10 -13.55 14.04
C VAL A 431 -2.36 -12.25 14.32
N SER A 432 -2.53 -11.24 13.47
CA SER A 432 -1.94 -9.92 13.70
C SER A 432 -2.55 -9.26 14.94
N SER A 433 -1.67 -8.81 15.83
CA SER A 433 -1.98 -8.06 17.04
C SER A 433 -2.05 -6.56 16.72
N GLY A 434 -3.24 -6.05 16.47
CA GLY A 434 -3.45 -4.69 15.97
C GLY A 434 -3.36 -4.60 14.44
N LYS A 435 -3.70 -3.41 13.91
CA LYS A 435 -3.42 -3.05 12.52
C LYS A 435 -1.94 -2.73 12.39
N ARG A 436 -1.32 -2.88 11.20
CA ARG A 436 0.16 -2.95 11.11
C ARG A 436 0.89 -1.69 11.59
N GLY A 437 0.32 -0.51 11.35
CA GLY A 437 0.83 0.79 11.82
C GLY A 437 0.31 1.19 13.19
N GLU A 438 -0.43 0.29 13.85
CA GLU A 438 -0.97 0.39 15.19
C GLU A 438 -0.42 -0.78 16.01
N GLY A 439 -0.82 -0.89 17.27
CA GLY A 439 -0.39 -2.01 18.09
C GLY A 439 -1.30 -2.22 19.29
N PRO A 440 -1.02 -3.28 20.07
CA PRO A 440 -1.64 -3.47 21.36
C PRO A 440 -1.34 -2.31 22.31
N ALA A 441 -2.21 -2.13 23.30
CA ALA A 441 -2.01 -1.19 24.40
C ALA A 441 -1.95 -1.97 25.71
N TRP A 442 -0.96 -1.70 26.54
CA TRP A 442 -0.77 -2.36 27.85
C TRP A 442 -1.51 -1.60 28.94
N SER A 443 -2.12 -2.34 29.87
CA SER A 443 -2.72 -1.73 31.05
C SER A 443 -1.62 -1.14 31.94
N PRO A 444 -1.87 0.01 32.60
CA PRO A 444 -0.91 0.63 33.51
C PRO A 444 -0.38 -0.29 34.63
N ASP A 445 -1.20 -1.23 35.11
CA ASP A 445 -0.80 -2.24 36.11
C ASP A 445 -0.01 -3.42 35.53
N GLY A 446 0.13 -3.51 34.20
CA GLY A 446 0.85 -4.57 33.50
C GLY A 446 0.15 -5.94 33.49
N ARG A 447 -1.10 -6.03 33.97
CA ARG A 447 -1.83 -7.31 34.12
C ARG A 447 -2.68 -7.67 32.91
N HIS A 448 -2.90 -6.74 31.98
CA HIS A 448 -3.72 -6.94 30.79
C HIS A 448 -3.12 -6.25 29.56
N VAL A 449 -3.54 -6.73 28.39
CA VAL A 449 -3.32 -6.06 27.10
C VAL A 449 -4.65 -5.95 26.36
N ALA A 450 -4.87 -4.80 25.72
CA ALA A 450 -5.96 -4.59 24.79
C ALA A 450 -5.40 -4.55 23.37
N THR A 451 -5.99 -5.29 22.44
CA THR A 451 -5.49 -5.44 21.07
C THR A 451 -6.64 -5.56 20.08
N VAL A 452 -6.43 -5.09 18.85
CA VAL A 452 -7.41 -5.23 17.77
C VAL A 452 -7.08 -6.49 16.98
N LEU A 453 -7.99 -7.47 17.00
CA LEU A 453 -7.89 -8.72 16.25
C LEU A 453 -8.99 -8.73 15.19
N ASN A 454 -8.63 -8.85 13.91
CA ASN A 454 -9.58 -8.89 12.79
C ASN A 454 -10.61 -7.72 12.82
N GLY A 455 -10.11 -6.53 13.13
CA GLY A 455 -10.90 -5.30 13.22
C GLY A 455 -11.69 -5.11 14.53
N GLN A 456 -11.58 -6.02 15.50
CA GLN A 456 -12.35 -6.00 16.74
C GLN A 456 -11.46 -5.91 17.99
N VAL A 457 -11.80 -5.05 18.95
CA VAL A 457 -11.03 -4.93 20.21
C VAL A 457 -11.28 -6.11 21.15
N HIS A 458 -10.17 -6.66 21.64
CA HIS A 458 -10.12 -7.73 22.63
C HIS A 458 -9.23 -7.32 23.80
N VAL A 459 -9.50 -7.90 24.98
CA VAL A 459 -8.63 -7.83 26.15
C VAL A 459 -8.15 -9.22 26.52
N MET A 460 -6.92 -9.32 27.03
CA MET A 460 -6.29 -10.57 27.44
C MET A 460 -5.46 -10.36 28.71
N PRO A 461 -5.53 -11.27 29.69
CA PRO A 461 -4.68 -11.21 30.87
C PRO A 461 -3.22 -11.54 30.53
N LEU A 462 -2.29 -10.96 31.27
CA LEU A 462 -0.85 -11.15 31.11
C LEU A 462 -0.20 -11.73 32.37
N THR A 463 0.92 -12.42 32.18
CA THR A 463 1.89 -12.72 33.24
C THR A 463 2.67 -11.44 33.60
N PRO A 464 3.39 -11.42 34.74
CA PRO A 464 4.27 -10.29 35.07
C PRO A 464 5.37 -10.00 34.03
N THR A 465 5.72 -10.97 33.19
CA THR A 465 6.69 -10.81 32.08
C THR A 465 6.02 -10.37 30.77
N GLY A 466 4.72 -10.12 30.77
CA GLY A 466 3.97 -9.65 29.61
C GLY A 466 3.50 -10.75 28.65
N GLU A 467 3.64 -12.03 29.00
CA GLU A 467 3.14 -13.14 28.19
C GLU A 467 1.63 -13.35 28.38
N PRO A 468 0.88 -13.85 27.38
CA PRO A 468 -0.52 -14.22 27.54
C PRO A 468 -0.73 -15.22 28.70
N ALA A 469 -1.62 -14.88 29.63
CA ALA A 469 -2.01 -15.74 30.76
C ALA A 469 -3.41 -16.37 30.58
N GLY A 470 -4.06 -16.15 29.44
CA GLY A 470 -5.41 -16.61 29.15
C GLY A 470 -5.84 -16.27 27.73
N THR A 471 -7.11 -16.51 27.40
CA THR A 471 -7.64 -16.26 26.06
C THR A 471 -8.06 -14.80 25.88
N ALA A 472 -7.95 -14.30 24.65
CA ALA A 472 -8.45 -12.98 24.28
C ALA A 472 -10.00 -12.98 24.28
N ARG A 473 -10.61 -11.98 24.93
CA ARG A 473 -12.07 -11.79 24.99
C ARG A 473 -12.45 -10.48 24.31
N ALA A 474 -13.41 -10.55 23.39
CA ALA A 474 -13.94 -9.37 22.72
C ALA A 474 -14.63 -8.42 23.72
N LEU A 475 -14.38 -7.11 23.59
CA LEU A 475 -15.04 -6.07 24.40
C LEU A 475 -16.18 -5.36 23.65
N TRP A 476 -16.13 -5.35 22.32
CA TRP A 476 -17.05 -4.58 21.47
C TRP A 476 -17.25 -5.29 20.12
N PRO A 477 -18.47 -5.33 19.54
CA PRO A 477 -18.71 -6.00 18.27
C PRO A 477 -18.25 -5.23 17.02
N GLY A 478 -18.17 -3.90 17.10
CA GLY A 478 -17.88 -3.00 15.97
C GLY A 478 -16.40 -2.94 15.60
N SER A 479 -16.04 -1.95 14.77
CA SER A 479 -14.65 -1.70 14.42
C SER A 479 -13.90 -1.10 15.61
N ALA A 480 -12.60 -1.35 15.71
CA ALA A 480 -11.77 -0.75 16.75
C ALA A 480 -10.42 -0.29 16.21
N ASP A 481 -9.95 0.83 16.75
CA ASP A 481 -8.67 1.44 16.43
C ASP A 481 -8.19 2.34 17.58
N GLN A 482 -6.93 2.79 17.53
CA GLN A 482 -6.35 3.77 18.47
C GLN A 482 -6.70 3.50 19.94
N VAL A 483 -6.27 2.34 20.44
CA VAL A 483 -6.64 1.83 21.77
C VAL A 483 -5.80 2.48 22.87
N SER A 484 -6.44 2.90 23.96
CA SER A 484 -5.78 3.41 25.18
C SER A 484 -6.46 2.87 26.45
N TRP A 485 -5.80 3.05 27.60
CA TRP A 485 -6.28 2.57 28.91
C TRP A 485 -6.60 3.71 29.87
N SER A 486 -7.52 3.45 30.80
CA SER A 486 -7.64 4.24 32.03
C SER A 486 -6.51 3.91 33.01
N ALA A 487 -6.12 4.88 33.85
CA ALA A 487 -5.04 4.68 34.84
C ALA A 487 -5.34 3.55 35.84
N ASP A 488 -6.63 3.38 36.19
CA ASP A 488 -7.10 2.29 37.06
C ASP A 488 -7.04 0.89 36.42
N SER A 489 -6.62 0.78 35.15
CA SER A 489 -6.57 -0.47 34.37
C SER A 489 -7.92 -1.19 34.21
N GLY A 490 -9.04 -0.53 34.54
CA GLY A 490 -10.39 -1.11 34.51
C GLY A 490 -11.17 -0.84 33.22
N ARG A 491 -10.74 0.11 32.40
CA ARG A 491 -11.46 0.55 31.20
C ARG A 491 -10.51 0.76 30.02
N VAL A 492 -11.02 0.47 28.82
CA VAL A 492 -10.34 0.66 27.55
C VAL A 492 -11.10 1.69 26.72
N LEU A 493 -10.40 2.74 26.26
CA LEU A 493 -10.91 3.71 25.29
C LEU A 493 -10.41 3.31 23.90
N PHE A 494 -11.27 3.36 22.89
CA PHE A 494 -10.89 3.10 21.50
C PHE A 494 -11.80 3.85 20.52
N SER A 495 -11.38 3.94 19.27
CA SER A 495 -12.14 4.57 18.18
C SER A 495 -12.95 3.53 17.41
N ASP A 496 -14.23 3.81 17.13
CA ASP A 496 -15.11 3.03 16.24
C ASP A 496 -15.74 3.97 15.19
N GLY A 497 -15.00 4.22 14.11
CA GLY A 497 -15.35 5.21 13.10
C GLY A 497 -15.47 6.60 13.70
N ASN A 498 -16.62 7.24 13.60
CA ASN A 498 -16.83 8.60 14.10
C ASN A 498 -17.20 8.67 15.59
N ARG A 499 -16.84 7.65 16.38
CA ARG A 499 -17.15 7.56 17.82
C ARG A 499 -15.91 7.14 18.59
N LEU A 500 -15.85 7.60 19.84
CA LEU A 500 -14.98 7.01 20.86
C LEU A 500 -15.85 6.15 21.77
N VAL A 501 -15.36 4.98 22.16
CA VAL A 501 -16.07 4.04 23.03
C VAL A 501 -15.19 3.75 24.24
N LEU A 502 -15.76 3.86 25.43
CA LEU A 502 -15.13 3.49 26.70
C LEU A 502 -15.77 2.19 27.20
N ALA A 503 -15.02 1.09 27.18
CA ALA A 503 -15.48 -0.23 27.57
C ALA A 503 -14.85 -0.69 28.89
N PRO A 504 -15.66 -1.06 29.90
CA PRO A 504 -15.16 -1.77 31.08
C PRO A 504 -14.60 -3.15 30.73
N ILE A 505 -13.49 -3.55 31.35
CA ILE A 505 -12.91 -4.88 31.13
C ILE A 505 -13.60 -5.97 31.94
N ASP A 506 -14.42 -5.63 32.92
CA ASP A 506 -15.16 -6.61 33.76
C ASP A 506 -16.45 -7.14 33.09
N GLY A 507 -16.75 -6.70 31.86
CA GLY A 507 -17.97 -7.06 31.14
C GLY A 507 -19.14 -6.09 31.36
N GLY A 508 -18.92 -4.98 32.07
CA GLY A 508 -19.86 -3.87 32.10
C GLY A 508 -20.17 -3.30 30.70
N GLN A 509 -21.29 -2.58 30.58
CA GLN A 509 -21.74 -2.04 29.29
C GLN A 509 -20.80 -0.94 28.76
N PRO A 510 -20.28 -1.07 27.51
CA PRO A 510 -19.52 -0.01 26.87
C PRO A 510 -20.35 1.26 26.68
N GLN A 511 -19.69 2.42 26.79
CA GLN A 511 -20.33 3.74 26.69
C GLN A 511 -19.68 4.58 25.60
N ASP A 512 -20.49 5.26 24.79
CA ASP A 512 -20.01 6.27 23.86
C ASP A 512 -19.39 7.45 24.64
N TRP A 513 -18.25 7.94 24.16
CA TRP A 513 -17.64 9.19 24.58
C TRP A 513 -17.82 10.23 23.46
N PRO A 514 -18.80 11.15 23.57
CA PRO A 514 -19.07 12.11 22.52
C PRO A 514 -17.94 13.13 22.40
N ILE A 515 -17.54 13.40 21.15
CA ILE A 515 -16.67 14.54 20.81
C ILE A 515 -17.50 15.49 19.94
N ASP A 516 -17.85 16.62 20.55
CA ASP A 516 -18.59 17.71 19.92
C ASP A 516 -17.62 18.77 19.37
N LEU A 517 -16.85 18.37 18.37
CA LEU A 517 -15.95 19.25 17.62
C LEU A 517 -16.51 19.46 16.22
N THR A 518 -16.67 20.71 15.81
CA THR A 518 -17.12 21.05 14.46
C THR A 518 -16.13 21.97 13.76
N TYR A 519 -16.14 21.93 12.43
CA TYR A 519 -15.41 22.85 11.58
C TYR A 519 -16.30 23.33 10.44
N THR A 520 -15.93 24.47 9.85
CA THR A 520 -16.61 25.02 8.67
C THR A 520 -15.62 25.09 7.53
N ARG A 521 -16.04 24.65 6.34
CA ARG A 521 -15.22 24.74 5.12
C ARG A 521 -14.90 26.20 4.81
N ARG A 522 -13.64 26.50 4.50
CA ARG A 522 -13.23 27.83 4.05
C ARG A 522 -13.53 28.01 2.57
N ILE A 523 -14.44 28.94 2.27
CA ILE A 523 -14.75 29.39 0.90
C ILE A 523 -14.48 30.90 0.83
N PRO A 524 -13.66 31.38 -0.13
CA PRO A 524 -13.45 32.81 -0.34
C PRO A 524 -14.79 33.53 -0.56
N PRO A 525 -15.05 34.67 0.11
CA PRO A 525 -16.29 35.42 -0.10
C PRO A 525 -16.28 36.19 -1.42
N ASP A 526 -15.09 36.64 -1.84
CA ASP A 526 -14.93 37.54 -2.98
C ASP A 526 -14.84 36.79 -4.31
N SER A 527 -15.23 37.48 -5.37
CA SER A 527 -14.96 37.04 -6.75
C SER A 527 -13.58 37.52 -7.19
N LEU A 528 -12.94 36.77 -8.08
CA LEU A 528 -11.69 37.16 -8.73
C LEU A 528 -11.73 36.85 -10.22
N VAL A 529 -10.89 37.54 -10.98
CA VAL A 529 -10.63 37.22 -12.38
C VAL A 529 -9.19 36.78 -12.53
N ILE A 530 -8.95 35.69 -13.24
CA ILE A 530 -7.61 35.29 -13.67
C ILE A 530 -7.49 35.66 -15.14
N HIS A 531 -6.60 36.61 -15.43
CA HIS A 531 -6.31 37.04 -16.78
C HIS A 531 -5.18 36.19 -17.35
N ALA A 532 -5.52 35.22 -18.21
CA ALA A 532 -4.61 34.20 -18.73
C ALA A 532 -4.09 34.57 -20.13
N GLY A 533 -2.77 34.67 -20.26
CA GLY A 533 -2.12 34.80 -21.57
C GLY A 533 -2.42 33.61 -22.48
N ARG A 534 -2.40 32.41 -21.89
CA ARG A 534 -2.86 31.17 -22.50
C ARG A 534 -3.74 30.39 -21.53
N LEU A 535 -4.77 29.75 -22.06
CA LEU A 535 -5.64 28.83 -21.35
C LEU A 535 -5.54 27.45 -21.98
N VAL A 536 -5.11 26.48 -21.18
CA VAL A 536 -5.28 25.05 -21.42
C VAL A 536 -6.46 24.61 -20.56
N ASP A 537 -7.57 24.16 -21.13
CA ASP A 537 -8.78 23.83 -20.37
C ASP A 537 -8.91 22.35 -20.00
N GLY A 538 -8.04 21.49 -20.55
CA GLY A 538 -8.04 20.04 -20.33
C GLY A 538 -8.95 19.25 -21.28
N VAL A 539 -9.65 19.92 -22.19
CA VAL A 539 -10.56 19.29 -23.17
C VAL A 539 -10.18 19.61 -24.61
N GLU A 540 -9.62 20.80 -24.87
CA GLU A 540 -9.15 21.20 -26.20
C GLU A 540 -7.66 20.90 -26.40
N ARG A 541 -7.31 20.44 -27.61
CA ARG A 541 -5.92 20.10 -27.99
C ARG A 541 -5.02 21.33 -28.20
N GLN A 542 -5.60 22.52 -28.25
CA GLN A 542 -4.90 23.78 -28.48
C GLN A 542 -5.22 24.78 -27.38
N ALA A 543 -4.22 25.54 -26.95
CA ALA A 543 -4.41 26.59 -25.96
C ALA A 543 -5.14 27.79 -26.57
N ARG A 544 -6.16 28.29 -25.87
CA ARG A 544 -6.81 29.57 -26.18
C ARG A 544 -5.95 30.70 -25.66
N LYS A 545 -5.94 31.86 -26.33
CA LYS A 545 -5.07 32.99 -25.96
C LYS A 545 -5.90 34.12 -25.39
N ASN A 546 -5.31 34.88 -24.47
CA ASN A 546 -5.85 36.13 -23.94
C ASN A 546 -7.28 35.95 -23.40
N MET A 547 -7.42 35.14 -22.36
CA MET A 547 -8.70 34.71 -21.79
C MET A 547 -8.86 35.24 -20.36
N ASP A 548 -10.06 35.60 -19.98
CA ASP A 548 -10.42 35.88 -18.58
C ASP A 548 -11.24 34.71 -18.01
N ILE A 549 -10.80 34.21 -16.85
CA ILE A 549 -11.51 33.20 -16.07
C ILE A 549 -12.13 33.90 -14.87
N VAL A 550 -13.45 34.07 -14.90
CA VAL A 550 -14.20 34.72 -13.82
C VAL A 550 -14.58 33.68 -12.79
N VAL A 551 -14.08 33.86 -11.57
CA VAL A 551 -14.34 32.98 -10.42
C VAL A 551 -15.27 33.71 -9.46
N ALA A 552 -16.39 33.08 -9.13
CA ALA A 552 -17.29 33.53 -8.09
C ALA A 552 -17.15 32.60 -6.88
N ARG A 553 -16.66 33.14 -5.75
CA ARG A 553 -16.31 32.36 -4.56
C ARG A 553 -15.29 31.26 -4.89
N ASN A 554 -15.71 30.00 -4.83
CA ASN A 554 -14.88 28.82 -5.13
C ASN A 554 -15.12 28.22 -6.53
N ARG A 555 -16.03 28.75 -7.34
CA ARG A 555 -16.40 28.16 -8.64
C ARG A 555 -16.15 29.07 -9.83
N ILE A 556 -15.88 28.45 -10.97
CA ILE A 556 -15.74 29.11 -12.27
C ILE A 556 -17.12 29.58 -12.72
N ALA A 557 -17.36 30.88 -12.73
CA ALA A 557 -18.61 31.45 -13.20
C ALA A 557 -18.69 31.44 -14.73
N ARG A 558 -17.58 31.76 -15.41
CA ARG A 558 -17.44 31.76 -16.88
C ARG A 558 -15.98 31.86 -17.31
N VAL A 559 -15.73 31.46 -18.55
CA VAL A 559 -14.44 31.54 -19.24
C VAL A 559 -14.67 32.26 -20.56
N VAL A 560 -14.07 33.44 -20.75
CA VAL A 560 -14.37 34.34 -21.87
C VAL A 560 -13.09 34.95 -22.45
N PRO A 561 -13.09 35.43 -23.70
CA PRO A 561 -12.00 36.28 -24.20
C PRO A 561 -11.81 37.50 -23.30
N HIS A 562 -10.56 37.96 -23.18
CA HIS A 562 -10.24 39.09 -22.31
C HIS A 562 -11.01 40.36 -22.68
N ALA A 563 -11.53 41.04 -21.65
CA ALA A 563 -12.10 42.37 -21.78
C ALA A 563 -11.90 43.17 -20.48
N ASP A 564 -11.51 44.45 -20.58
CA ASP A 564 -11.29 45.34 -19.42
C ASP A 564 -12.50 45.41 -18.47
N ALA A 565 -13.71 45.24 -19.00
CA ALA A 565 -14.94 45.21 -18.21
C ALA A 565 -14.98 44.08 -17.16
N GLU A 566 -14.21 43.01 -17.37
CA GLU A 566 -14.11 41.89 -16.43
C GLU A 566 -13.21 42.21 -15.22
N HIS A 567 -12.34 43.21 -15.35
CA HIS A 567 -11.29 43.52 -14.37
C HIS A 567 -11.78 44.50 -13.28
N ALA A 568 -13.10 44.60 -13.11
CA ALA A 568 -13.74 45.41 -12.05
C ALA A 568 -13.60 44.78 -10.64
N VAL A 569 -13.18 43.52 -10.54
CA VAL A 569 -12.89 42.81 -9.29
C VAL A 569 -11.39 42.52 -9.17
N ARG A 570 -10.95 41.88 -8.08
CA ARG A 570 -9.54 41.48 -7.90
C ARG A 570 -9.05 40.66 -9.10
N VAL A 571 -7.99 41.13 -9.74
CA VAL A 571 -7.36 40.43 -10.88
C VAL A 571 -6.10 39.71 -10.44
N VAL A 572 -5.97 38.45 -10.86
CA VAL A 572 -4.71 37.69 -10.86
C VAL A 572 -4.14 37.79 -12.26
N ASP A 573 -3.08 38.57 -12.41
CA ASP A 573 -2.40 38.73 -13.69
C ASP A 573 -1.54 37.50 -14.02
N ALA A 574 -1.98 36.77 -15.04
CA ALA A 574 -1.27 35.66 -15.67
C ALA A 574 -1.16 35.91 -17.19
N SER A 575 -1.15 37.18 -17.64
CA SER A 575 -1.14 37.60 -19.05
C SER A 575 0.05 37.06 -19.85
N GLN A 576 1.17 36.77 -19.17
CA GLN A 576 2.37 36.18 -19.76
C GLN A 576 2.48 34.66 -19.52
N LEU A 577 1.55 34.09 -18.77
CA LEU A 577 1.59 32.71 -18.30
C LEU A 577 0.50 31.86 -18.96
N THR A 578 0.55 30.56 -18.67
CA THR A 578 -0.48 29.59 -19.04
C THR A 578 -1.25 29.16 -17.80
N VAL A 579 -2.57 29.27 -17.85
CA VAL A 579 -3.47 28.68 -16.85
C VAL A 579 -3.93 27.32 -17.36
N MET A 580 -3.81 26.30 -16.52
CA MET A 580 -4.25 24.93 -16.76
C MET A 580 -5.05 24.38 -15.57
N PRO A 581 -5.84 23.29 -15.72
CA PRO A 581 -6.48 22.68 -14.57
C PRO A 581 -5.41 22.28 -13.54
N GLY A 582 -5.73 22.43 -12.25
CA GLY A 582 -4.88 21.90 -11.20
C GLY A 582 -4.66 20.41 -11.39
N LEU A 583 -3.41 19.95 -11.22
CA LEU A 583 -3.08 18.54 -11.37
C LEU A 583 -3.71 17.73 -10.23
N ILE A 584 -4.11 16.50 -10.54
CA ILE A 584 -4.65 15.53 -9.61
C ILE A 584 -3.72 14.32 -9.60
N GLU A 585 -3.07 14.07 -8.47
CA GLU A 585 -2.25 12.88 -8.30
C GLU A 585 -3.13 11.67 -7.96
N ALA A 586 -3.20 10.67 -8.83
CA ALA A 586 -4.07 9.52 -8.63
C ALA A 586 -3.51 8.49 -7.63
N HIS A 587 -2.24 8.57 -7.23
CA HIS A 587 -1.66 7.58 -6.31
C HIS A 587 -0.51 8.20 -5.54
N GLY A 588 -0.84 8.95 -4.50
CA GLY A 588 0.13 9.50 -3.56
C GLY A 588 -0.37 9.27 -2.14
N HIS A 589 0.42 8.58 -1.31
CA HIS A 589 0.03 8.23 0.04
C HIS A 589 0.15 9.44 0.96
N TYR A 590 -0.89 9.74 1.74
CA TYR A 590 -0.72 10.66 2.87
C TYR A 590 0.17 10.02 3.94
N ALA A 591 1.22 10.74 4.33
CA ALA A 591 2.23 10.29 5.28
C ALA A 591 2.38 11.36 6.37
N ALA A 592 1.89 11.05 7.58
CA ALA A 592 1.81 12.00 8.69
C ALA A 592 3.20 12.54 9.08
N GLU A 593 4.26 11.77 8.84
CA GLU A 593 5.64 12.14 9.13
C GLU A 593 6.17 13.33 8.30
N TYR A 594 5.45 13.73 7.24
CA TYR A 594 5.75 14.96 6.50
C TYR A 594 5.20 16.23 7.17
N GLY A 595 4.33 16.12 8.18
CA GLY A 595 3.65 17.25 8.81
C GLY A 595 2.93 18.13 7.78
N GLY A 596 2.91 19.44 8.02
CA GLY A 596 2.30 20.43 7.13
C GLY A 596 3.00 20.57 5.76
N ARG A 597 4.16 19.92 5.54
CA ARG A 597 4.83 19.93 4.23
C ARG A 597 4.08 19.13 3.19
N PHE A 598 3.35 18.08 3.58
CA PHE A 598 2.63 17.23 2.62
C PHE A 598 1.77 18.09 1.69
N GLY A 599 0.90 18.92 2.25
CA GLY A 599 0.06 19.84 1.46
C GLY A 599 0.86 20.86 0.66
N ARG A 600 1.85 21.52 1.29
CA ARG A 600 2.64 22.59 0.66
C ARG A 600 3.47 22.11 -0.54
N ILE A 601 4.05 20.91 -0.47
CA ILE A 601 4.83 20.34 -1.58
C ILE A 601 3.93 20.19 -2.81
N HIS A 602 2.78 19.52 -2.68
CA HIS A 602 1.86 19.30 -3.79
C HIS A 602 1.44 20.63 -4.44
N LEU A 603 1.04 21.61 -3.62
CA LEU A 603 0.65 22.94 -4.10
C LEU A 603 1.78 23.65 -4.85
N ALA A 604 3.02 23.59 -4.36
CA ALA A 604 4.18 24.22 -5.01
C ALA A 604 4.50 23.63 -6.40
N TYR A 605 4.03 22.40 -6.66
CA TYR A 605 4.10 21.71 -7.95
C TYR A 605 2.76 21.75 -8.71
N GLY A 606 1.83 22.62 -8.34
CA GLY A 606 0.57 22.81 -9.08
C GLY A 606 -0.42 21.64 -8.96
N ILE A 607 -0.21 20.76 -7.98
CA ILE A 607 -1.08 19.63 -7.66
C ILE A 607 -2.11 20.11 -6.63
N THR A 608 -3.38 20.18 -7.05
CA THR A 608 -4.47 20.74 -6.24
C THR A 608 -5.30 19.67 -5.55
N SER A 609 -5.17 18.41 -5.98
CA SER A 609 -5.85 17.26 -5.37
C SER A 609 -4.96 16.01 -5.38
N VAL A 610 -5.10 15.18 -4.36
CA VAL A 610 -4.37 13.90 -4.22
C VAL A 610 -5.35 12.80 -3.87
N ARG A 611 -5.27 11.66 -4.58
CA ARG A 611 -5.90 10.40 -4.19
C ARG A 611 -4.87 9.54 -3.45
N SER A 612 -5.11 9.31 -2.17
CA SER A 612 -4.33 8.40 -1.32
C SER A 612 -5.00 7.04 -1.22
N PRO A 613 -4.53 5.99 -1.92
CA PRO A 613 -5.15 4.67 -1.90
C PRO A 613 -4.79 3.82 -0.68
N GLY A 614 -4.04 4.36 0.27
CA GLY A 614 -3.78 3.72 1.57
C GLY A 614 -3.21 4.72 2.57
N GLY A 615 -3.62 4.62 3.83
CA GLY A 615 -3.13 5.48 4.90
C GLY A 615 -3.78 5.14 6.24
N HIS A 616 -3.44 5.89 7.30
CA HIS A 616 -4.16 5.80 8.56
C HIS A 616 -5.50 6.56 8.45
N PRO A 617 -6.66 5.95 8.75
CA PRO A 617 -7.97 6.55 8.49
C PRO A 617 -8.18 7.90 9.16
N TYR A 618 -7.90 7.94 10.47
CA TYR A 618 -8.19 9.10 11.30
C TYR A 618 -7.25 10.26 10.98
N ALA A 619 -5.98 9.94 10.66
CA ALA A 619 -5.00 10.94 10.27
C ALA A 619 -5.32 11.52 8.88
N SER A 620 -5.77 10.67 7.95
CA SER A 620 -6.20 11.12 6.62
C SER A 620 -7.48 11.98 6.69
N ALA A 621 -8.43 11.60 7.54
CA ALA A 621 -9.61 12.42 7.81
C ALA A 621 -9.22 13.77 8.44
N ALA A 622 -8.31 13.78 9.42
CA ALA A 622 -7.84 15.01 10.05
C ALA A 622 -7.14 15.94 9.06
N GLU A 623 -6.30 15.40 8.17
CA GLU A 623 -5.64 16.16 7.10
C GLU A 623 -6.67 16.80 6.16
N ARG A 624 -7.64 16.00 5.68
CA ARG A 624 -8.73 16.50 4.84
C ARG A 624 -9.47 17.65 5.50
N GLU A 625 -9.79 17.52 6.79
CA GLU A 625 -10.58 18.50 7.55
C GLU A 625 -9.77 19.77 7.86
N ALA A 626 -8.48 19.65 8.14
CA ALA A 626 -7.58 20.79 8.33
C ALA A 626 -7.40 21.62 7.03
N VAL A 627 -7.29 20.93 5.88
CA VAL A 627 -7.26 21.59 4.57
C VAL A 627 -8.62 22.21 4.23
N ASP A 628 -9.72 21.46 4.38
CA ASP A 628 -11.06 21.94 4.04
C ASP A 628 -11.47 23.15 4.92
N SER A 629 -11.08 23.20 6.19
CA SER A 629 -11.29 24.33 7.10
C SER A 629 -10.35 25.52 6.85
N GLY A 630 -9.33 25.34 6.00
CA GLY A 630 -8.33 26.36 5.71
C GLY A 630 -7.36 26.65 6.86
N ARG A 631 -7.26 25.73 7.84
CA ARG A 631 -6.24 25.77 8.90
C ARG A 631 -4.85 25.52 8.34
N ARG A 632 -4.75 24.65 7.34
CA ARG A 632 -3.50 24.34 6.68
C ARG A 632 -3.62 24.47 5.16
N PRO A 633 -2.64 25.11 4.49
CA PRO A 633 -2.59 25.10 3.04
C PRO A 633 -2.23 23.69 2.55
N GLY A 634 -3.08 23.10 1.71
CA GLY A 634 -2.79 21.80 1.13
C GLY A 634 -3.63 21.47 -0.08
N ALA A 635 -3.16 20.50 -0.86
CA ALA A 635 -3.95 19.86 -1.89
C ALA A 635 -5.15 19.13 -1.25
N ARG A 636 -6.28 19.14 -1.94
CA ARG A 636 -7.48 18.44 -1.48
C ARG A 636 -7.23 16.94 -1.43
N LEU A 637 -7.46 16.32 -0.28
CA LEU A 637 -7.27 14.88 -0.10
C LEU A 637 -8.57 14.10 -0.39
N PHE A 638 -8.45 13.13 -1.30
CA PHE A 638 -9.37 12.00 -1.47
C PHE A 638 -8.66 10.77 -0.90
N PHE A 639 -9.23 10.09 0.09
CA PHE A 639 -8.49 9.01 0.76
C PHE A 639 -9.25 7.69 0.89
N ASN A 640 -8.46 6.61 0.85
CA ASN A 640 -8.72 5.35 1.49
C ASN A 640 -8.09 5.36 2.89
N GLY A 641 -8.67 4.63 3.84
CA GLY A 641 -7.99 4.28 5.09
C GLY A 641 -7.00 3.13 4.87
N TYR A 642 -7.12 2.08 5.68
CA TYR A 642 -6.23 0.93 5.57
C TYR A 642 -6.40 0.18 4.24
N LEU A 643 -5.31 -0.41 3.78
CA LEU A 643 -5.30 -1.47 2.78
C LEU A 643 -5.99 -2.69 3.40
N MET A 644 -7.12 -3.13 2.83
CA MET A 644 -7.79 -4.35 3.28
C MET A 644 -7.02 -5.56 2.74
N ASP A 645 -6.39 -6.29 3.64
CA ASP A 645 -5.53 -7.42 3.30
C ASP A 645 -6.00 -8.72 3.96
N GLY A 646 -5.36 -9.84 3.62
CA GLY A 646 -5.67 -11.14 4.19
C GLY A 646 -5.16 -11.35 5.63
N THR A 647 -4.78 -12.59 5.93
CA THR A 647 -4.23 -13.01 7.24
C THR A 647 -2.84 -12.43 7.52
N ARG A 648 -2.06 -12.17 6.47
CA ARG A 648 -0.68 -11.65 6.53
C ARG A 648 -0.61 -10.28 5.89
N VAL A 649 0.13 -9.36 6.50
CA VAL A 649 0.28 -7.95 6.11
C VAL A 649 1.74 -7.54 6.01
N PHE A 650 2.02 -6.39 5.40
CA PHE A 650 3.38 -5.84 5.35
C PHE A 650 3.42 -4.33 5.66
N TYR A 651 2.69 -3.53 4.87
CA TYR A 651 2.74 -2.07 5.02
C TYR A 651 2.05 -1.59 6.30
N PRO A 652 2.58 -0.56 6.98
CA PRO A 652 1.95 0.08 8.15
C PRO A 652 0.52 0.53 7.96
N MET A 653 0.14 0.87 6.74
CA MET A 653 -1.24 1.22 6.40
C MET A 653 -2.11 0.00 6.02
N ALA A 654 -1.81 -1.22 6.49
CA ALA A 654 -2.62 -2.42 6.23
C ALA A 654 -3.42 -2.88 7.46
N ALA A 655 -4.63 -3.38 7.20
CA ALA A 655 -5.49 -4.05 8.16
C ALA A 655 -5.76 -5.49 7.71
N THR A 656 -5.63 -6.44 8.63
CA THR A 656 -6.01 -7.85 8.36
C THR A 656 -7.52 -8.00 8.37
N ALA A 657 -8.08 -8.50 7.27
CA ALA A 657 -9.50 -8.79 7.13
C ALA A 657 -9.73 -10.23 6.62
N PRO A 658 -9.39 -11.26 7.41
CA PRO A 658 -9.44 -12.66 6.97
C PRO A 658 -10.85 -13.29 7.03
N THR A 659 -11.88 -12.53 7.41
CA THR A 659 -13.26 -13.02 7.53
C THR A 659 -14.26 -12.01 6.95
N GLU A 660 -15.46 -12.48 6.61
CA GLU A 660 -16.54 -11.61 6.15
C GLU A 660 -16.89 -10.51 7.17
N ALA A 661 -16.92 -10.84 8.46
CA ALA A 661 -17.19 -9.88 9.53
C ALA A 661 -16.10 -8.80 9.64
N ALA A 662 -14.83 -9.16 9.39
CA ALA A 662 -13.76 -8.17 9.37
C ALA A 662 -13.88 -7.22 8.16
N ILE A 663 -14.26 -7.75 6.99
CA ILE A 663 -14.55 -6.92 5.80
C ILE A 663 -15.71 -5.96 6.09
N ASP A 664 -16.80 -6.44 6.67
CA ASP A 664 -17.96 -5.60 6.98
C ASP A 664 -17.62 -4.46 7.96
N ARG A 665 -16.75 -4.73 8.96
CA ARG A 665 -16.26 -3.70 9.89
C ARG A 665 -15.42 -2.63 9.18
N GLU A 666 -14.53 -3.02 8.26
CA GLU A 666 -13.72 -2.06 7.51
C GLU A 666 -14.57 -1.24 6.51
N ILE A 667 -15.63 -1.83 5.93
CA ILE A 667 -16.62 -1.09 5.11
C ILE A 667 -17.43 -0.11 5.97
N GLU A 668 -17.84 -0.51 7.18
CA GLU A 668 -18.55 0.38 8.10
C GLU A 668 -17.64 1.52 8.59
N LEU A 669 -16.35 1.25 8.83
CA LEU A 669 -15.34 2.25 9.11
C LEU A 669 -15.23 3.25 7.95
N ALA A 670 -15.13 2.75 6.72
CA ALA A 670 -15.09 3.57 5.50
C ALA A 670 -16.33 4.48 5.37
N ARG A 671 -17.52 3.94 5.67
CA ARG A 671 -18.77 4.70 5.65
C ARG A 671 -18.79 5.80 6.72
N ARG A 672 -18.35 5.50 7.94
CA ARG A 672 -18.38 6.44 9.08
C ARG A 672 -17.35 7.56 9.00
N LEU A 673 -16.21 7.30 8.39
CA LEU A 673 -15.14 8.29 8.18
C LEU A 673 -15.20 8.93 6.78
N GLU A 674 -16.22 8.57 6.00
CA GLU A 674 -16.49 9.13 4.68
C GLU A 674 -15.33 8.95 3.67
N TYR A 675 -14.79 7.74 3.55
CA TYR A 675 -13.72 7.43 2.58
C TYR A 675 -14.17 7.71 1.15
N ASP A 676 -13.24 8.14 0.30
CA ASP A 676 -13.50 8.40 -1.11
C ASP A 676 -13.32 7.15 -1.99
N LEU A 677 -12.61 6.14 -1.50
CA LEU A 677 -12.42 4.84 -2.15
C LEU A 677 -12.05 3.76 -1.13
N VAL A 678 -12.10 2.50 -1.56
CA VAL A 678 -11.52 1.34 -0.85
C VAL A 678 -10.39 0.72 -1.66
N LYS A 679 -9.35 0.23 -1.01
CA LYS A 679 -8.26 -0.52 -1.64
C LYS A 679 -8.18 -1.93 -1.06
N THR A 680 -8.27 -2.92 -1.95
CA THR A 680 -7.99 -4.34 -1.61
C THR A 680 -6.55 -4.69 -1.94
N TYR A 681 -5.93 -5.55 -1.13
CA TYR A 681 -4.49 -5.80 -1.18
C TYR A 681 -4.12 -7.28 -1.43
N VAL A 682 -2.82 -7.52 -1.59
CA VAL A 682 -2.29 -8.72 -2.27
C VAL A 682 -2.65 -10.06 -1.62
N ARG A 683 -2.83 -10.12 -0.29
CA ARG A 683 -3.13 -11.36 0.44
C ARG A 683 -4.63 -11.54 0.68
N LEU A 684 -5.50 -10.64 0.22
CA LEU A 684 -6.95 -10.79 0.40
C LEU A 684 -7.50 -11.91 -0.50
N PRO A 685 -8.17 -12.95 0.06
CA PRO A 685 -8.80 -14.01 -0.73
C PRO A 685 -9.85 -13.47 -1.70
N ASP A 686 -10.01 -14.10 -2.86
CA ASP A 686 -10.88 -13.59 -3.93
C ASP A 686 -12.36 -13.50 -3.52
N ALA A 687 -12.84 -14.43 -2.68
CA ALA A 687 -14.21 -14.37 -2.13
C ALA A 687 -14.41 -13.14 -1.22
N LEU A 688 -13.42 -12.81 -0.38
CA LEU A 688 -13.46 -11.63 0.48
C LEU A 688 -13.24 -10.35 -0.32
N GLN A 689 -12.44 -10.39 -1.39
CA GLN A 689 -12.28 -9.29 -2.32
C GLN A 689 -13.62 -8.94 -3.02
N LYS A 690 -14.37 -9.95 -3.49
CA LYS A 690 -15.71 -9.74 -4.04
C LYS A 690 -16.64 -9.06 -3.02
N ARG A 691 -16.63 -9.52 -1.76
CA ARG A 691 -17.42 -8.91 -0.69
C ARG A 691 -17.03 -7.45 -0.43
N ALA A 692 -15.73 -7.14 -0.44
CA ALA A 692 -15.23 -5.78 -0.27
C ALA A 692 -15.68 -4.85 -1.42
N ILE A 693 -15.64 -5.34 -2.67
CA ILE A 693 -16.14 -4.62 -3.85
C ILE A 693 -17.62 -4.31 -3.69
N GLU A 694 -18.44 -5.32 -3.39
CA GLU A 694 -19.88 -5.13 -3.19
C GLU A 694 -20.19 -4.20 -2.00
N GLY A 695 -19.41 -4.29 -0.92
CA GLY A 695 -19.53 -3.42 0.25
C GLY A 695 -19.25 -1.95 -0.05
N ALA A 696 -18.18 -1.67 -0.79
CA ALA A 696 -17.82 -0.31 -1.20
C ALA A 696 -18.84 0.28 -2.17
N HIS A 697 -19.30 -0.52 -3.14
CA HIS A 697 -20.33 -0.12 -4.10
C HIS A 697 -21.68 0.17 -3.41
N ARG A 698 -22.04 -0.58 -2.34
CA ARG A 698 -23.23 -0.29 -1.53
C ARG A 698 -23.18 1.08 -0.85
N ILE A 699 -22.00 1.55 -0.46
CA ILE A 699 -21.81 2.90 0.12
C ILE A 699 -21.42 3.95 -0.94
N GLY A 700 -21.43 3.57 -2.22
CA GLY A 700 -21.30 4.46 -3.36
C GLY A 700 -19.87 4.88 -3.72
N ILE A 701 -18.84 4.13 -3.32
CA ILE A 701 -17.43 4.51 -3.56
C ILE A 701 -16.69 3.45 -4.39
N PRO A 702 -15.71 3.86 -5.24
CA PRO A 702 -14.95 2.94 -6.07
C PRO A 702 -13.97 2.06 -5.28
N VAL A 703 -13.55 0.94 -5.89
CA VAL A 703 -12.52 0.05 -5.37
C VAL A 703 -11.34 -0.08 -6.33
N SER A 704 -10.12 0.00 -5.79
CA SER A 704 -8.92 -0.38 -6.51
C SER A 704 -8.26 -1.65 -5.95
N SER A 705 -7.42 -2.30 -6.76
CA SER A 705 -6.64 -3.48 -6.35
C SER A 705 -5.25 -3.53 -6.99
N HIS A 706 -4.39 -4.41 -6.51
CA HIS A 706 -3.18 -4.83 -7.24
C HIS A 706 -3.47 -5.94 -8.25
N GLU A 707 -4.54 -6.69 -8.02
CA GLU A 707 -4.92 -7.86 -8.81
C GLU A 707 -5.88 -7.47 -9.95
N VAL A 708 -5.74 -8.14 -11.10
CA VAL A 708 -6.60 -7.94 -12.28
C VAL A 708 -7.74 -8.96 -12.28
N TYR A 709 -7.41 -10.25 -12.24
CA TYR A 709 -8.37 -11.34 -12.32
C TYR A 709 -8.22 -12.28 -11.10
N PRO A 710 -9.32 -12.71 -10.46
CA PRO A 710 -10.73 -12.57 -10.86
C PRO A 710 -11.42 -11.24 -10.47
N ALA A 711 -10.72 -10.25 -9.91
CA ALA A 711 -11.31 -8.97 -9.50
C ALA A 711 -12.15 -8.29 -10.62
N ALA A 712 -11.70 -8.36 -11.88
CA ALA A 712 -12.43 -7.89 -13.05
C ALA A 712 -13.78 -8.60 -13.27
N ALA A 713 -13.93 -9.86 -12.83
CA ALA A 713 -15.20 -10.59 -12.87
C ALA A 713 -16.19 -10.11 -11.79
N PHE A 714 -15.71 -9.35 -10.80
CA PHE A 714 -16.50 -8.86 -9.67
C PHE A 714 -16.85 -7.37 -9.77
N GLY A 715 -16.37 -6.69 -10.81
CA GLY A 715 -16.66 -5.27 -11.05
C GLY A 715 -15.74 -4.30 -10.30
N VAL A 716 -14.49 -4.67 -10.00
CA VAL A 716 -13.51 -3.70 -9.44
C VAL A 716 -13.35 -2.49 -10.37
N ASP A 717 -13.17 -1.28 -9.82
CA ASP A 717 -13.13 -0.03 -10.61
C ASP A 717 -11.74 0.28 -11.19
N GLY A 718 -10.66 -0.21 -10.58
CA GLY A 718 -9.31 0.09 -11.05
C GLY A 718 -8.22 -0.85 -10.57
N VAL A 719 -7.12 -0.89 -11.32
CA VAL A 719 -5.90 -1.62 -10.96
C VAL A 719 -4.70 -0.69 -10.84
N GLU A 720 -3.95 -0.86 -9.77
CA GLU A 720 -2.74 -0.08 -9.49
C GLU A 720 -1.49 -0.83 -9.96
N HIS A 721 -0.53 -0.03 -10.42
CA HIS A 721 0.81 -0.35 -10.92
C HIS A 721 0.84 -1.33 -12.09
N PHE A 722 1.72 -1.10 -13.07
CA PHE A 722 2.04 -2.16 -14.04
C PHE A 722 2.87 -3.29 -13.42
N SER A 723 3.75 -2.96 -12.47
CA SER A 723 4.54 -3.92 -11.71
C SER A 723 4.47 -3.61 -10.23
N ALA A 724 4.07 -4.60 -9.43
CA ALA A 724 4.02 -4.53 -7.98
C ALA A 724 4.07 -5.96 -7.41
N THR A 725 4.14 -6.06 -6.08
CA THR A 725 4.04 -7.35 -5.40
C THR A 725 2.71 -8.03 -5.69
N SER A 726 2.72 -9.37 -5.66
CA SER A 726 1.56 -10.22 -5.84
C SER A 726 1.77 -11.49 -5.00
N ARG A 727 0.70 -12.01 -4.40
CA ARG A 727 0.75 -13.27 -3.63
C ARG A 727 1.18 -14.48 -4.47
N ARG A 728 1.18 -14.33 -5.80
CA ARG A 728 1.45 -15.39 -6.79
C ARG A 728 2.94 -15.56 -7.08
N GLY A 729 3.78 -14.62 -6.64
CA GLY A 729 5.22 -14.63 -6.91
C GLY A 729 5.62 -14.15 -8.31
N TYR A 730 4.65 -13.65 -9.09
CA TYR A 730 4.85 -13.03 -10.40
C TYR A 730 3.76 -11.97 -10.65
N SER A 731 3.99 -11.07 -11.61
CA SER A 731 3.01 -10.05 -11.98
C SER A 731 1.85 -10.67 -12.75
N PRO A 732 0.58 -10.38 -12.38
CA PRO A 732 -0.58 -10.77 -13.19
C PRO A 732 -0.78 -9.87 -14.42
N LYS A 733 0.05 -8.84 -14.60
CA LYS A 733 -0.08 -7.84 -15.67
C LYS A 733 1.04 -7.92 -16.70
N LEU A 734 2.23 -8.34 -16.28
CA LEU A 734 3.43 -8.30 -17.10
C LEU A 734 4.21 -9.62 -17.02
N SER A 735 4.86 -9.96 -18.11
CA SER A 735 5.90 -11.00 -18.13
C SER A 735 7.17 -10.54 -17.41
N PRO A 736 8.13 -11.46 -17.17
CA PRO A 736 9.43 -11.10 -16.60
C PRO A 736 10.22 -10.09 -17.44
N LEU A 737 9.97 -10.03 -18.75
CA LEU A 737 10.55 -9.02 -19.65
C LEU A 737 9.76 -7.70 -19.70
N LEU A 738 8.81 -7.52 -18.77
CA LEU A 738 7.94 -6.35 -18.63
C LEU A 738 6.97 -6.13 -19.82
N ARG A 739 6.66 -7.19 -20.57
CA ARG A 739 5.70 -7.15 -21.68
C ARG A 739 4.29 -7.44 -21.17
N VAL A 740 3.30 -6.77 -21.75
CA VAL A 740 1.87 -7.11 -21.60
C VAL A 740 1.37 -7.82 -22.85
N TYR A 741 0.37 -8.69 -22.69
CA TYR A 741 -0.25 -9.47 -23.77
C TYR A 741 -1.73 -9.14 -23.91
N ASP A 742 -2.29 -9.47 -25.08
CA ASP A 742 -3.63 -9.04 -25.50
C ASP A 742 -4.75 -9.50 -24.55
N ASP A 743 -4.61 -10.68 -23.94
CA ASP A 743 -5.58 -11.21 -22.98
C ASP A 743 -5.70 -10.34 -21.72
N VAL A 744 -4.58 -9.92 -21.16
CA VAL A 744 -4.54 -9.01 -20.00
C VAL A 744 -5.09 -7.64 -20.38
N VAL A 745 -4.73 -7.11 -21.55
CA VAL A 745 -5.25 -5.81 -22.03
C VAL A 745 -6.76 -5.89 -22.23
N ALA A 746 -7.26 -6.95 -22.87
CA ALA A 746 -8.69 -7.17 -23.11
C ALA A 746 -9.48 -7.28 -21.80
N VAL A 747 -9.00 -8.03 -20.82
CA VAL A 747 -9.68 -8.16 -19.51
C VAL A 747 -9.84 -6.79 -18.82
N VAL A 748 -8.80 -5.95 -18.84
CA VAL A 748 -8.85 -4.60 -18.24
C VAL A 748 -9.73 -3.64 -19.05
N ALA A 749 -9.67 -3.70 -20.38
CA ALA A 749 -10.46 -2.85 -21.26
C ALA A 749 -11.96 -3.19 -21.16
N GLU A 750 -12.31 -4.47 -21.20
CA GLU A 750 -13.70 -4.93 -21.20
C GLU A 750 -14.38 -4.73 -19.85
N SER A 751 -13.64 -4.85 -18.73
CA SER A 751 -14.15 -4.53 -17.40
C SER A 751 -14.36 -3.02 -17.18
N GLY A 752 -13.79 -2.17 -18.02
CA GLY A 752 -13.86 -0.71 -17.88
C GLY A 752 -13.03 -0.18 -16.71
N MET A 753 -12.08 -0.96 -16.22
CA MET A 753 -11.19 -0.57 -15.13
C MET A 753 -10.28 0.59 -15.53
N THR A 754 -10.00 1.49 -14.60
CA THR A 754 -8.87 2.42 -14.75
C THR A 754 -7.56 1.68 -14.51
N VAL A 755 -6.47 2.12 -15.13
CA VAL A 755 -5.12 1.70 -14.76
C VAL A 755 -4.29 2.87 -14.26
N THR A 756 -3.59 2.67 -13.14
CA THR A 756 -2.58 3.59 -12.62
C THR A 756 -1.18 3.00 -12.83
N PRO A 757 -0.44 3.38 -13.88
CA PRO A 757 0.85 2.74 -14.22
C PRO A 757 1.97 2.86 -13.18
N THR A 758 2.09 4.02 -12.52
CA THR A 758 3.17 4.39 -11.58
C THR A 758 4.58 4.14 -12.14
N LEU A 759 4.86 4.60 -13.36
CA LEU A 759 6.13 4.36 -14.07
C LEU A 759 7.32 5.15 -13.47
N SER A 760 7.05 6.17 -12.67
CA SER A 760 8.03 6.95 -11.91
C SER A 760 8.75 6.10 -10.86
N LEU A 761 8.14 5.02 -10.38
CA LEU A 761 8.78 4.06 -9.47
C LEU A 761 10.03 3.44 -10.11
N GLY A 762 11.19 3.64 -9.47
CA GLY A 762 12.49 3.21 -10.02
C GLY A 762 13.01 4.04 -11.19
N ARG A 763 12.37 5.18 -11.51
CA ARG A 763 12.77 6.09 -12.60
C ARG A 763 12.92 7.54 -12.16
N ALA A 764 12.12 7.99 -11.19
CA ALA A 764 12.20 9.33 -10.64
C ALA A 764 13.57 9.61 -10.01
N ARG A 765 14.09 8.65 -9.22
CA ARG A 765 15.38 8.79 -8.55
C ARG A 765 16.55 9.01 -9.52
N PRO A 766 16.81 8.15 -10.51
CA PRO A 766 17.89 8.39 -11.46
C PRO A 766 17.66 9.65 -12.31
N ALA A 767 16.40 10.01 -12.60
CA ALA A 767 16.08 11.27 -13.28
C ALA A 767 16.49 12.50 -12.45
N ILE A 768 16.13 12.55 -11.16
CA ILE A 768 16.49 13.63 -10.23
C ILE A 768 18.01 13.70 -10.03
N MET A 769 18.68 12.56 -9.89
CA MET A 769 20.14 12.52 -9.70
C MET A 769 20.90 13.10 -10.90
N ARG A 770 20.45 12.80 -12.12
CA ARG A 770 21.06 13.28 -13.37
C ARG A 770 20.71 14.71 -13.76
N SER A 771 19.78 15.35 -13.05
CA SER A 771 19.25 16.68 -13.38
C SER A 771 19.55 17.66 -12.24
N PRO A 772 20.74 18.30 -12.20
CA PRO A 772 21.10 19.26 -11.17
C PRO A 772 20.05 20.37 -11.00
N GLU A 773 19.40 20.78 -12.08
CA GLU A 773 18.36 21.81 -12.10
C GLU A 773 17.16 21.45 -11.23
N LEU A 774 16.78 20.15 -11.15
CA LEU A 774 15.68 19.69 -10.31
C LEU A 774 16.02 19.76 -8.82
N ARG A 775 17.30 19.59 -8.47
CA ARG A 775 17.78 19.65 -7.08
C ARG A 775 18.12 21.08 -6.63
N SER A 776 18.45 21.97 -7.57
CA SER A 776 18.63 23.40 -7.30
C SER A 776 17.32 24.20 -7.27
N ASP A 777 16.21 23.61 -7.70
CA ASP A 777 14.89 24.23 -7.62
C ASP A 777 14.54 24.58 -6.16
N PRO A 778 14.14 25.82 -5.84
CA PRO A 778 13.77 26.21 -4.48
C PRO A 778 12.69 25.31 -3.85
N ARG A 779 11.79 24.74 -4.66
CA ARG A 779 10.73 23.83 -4.20
C ARG A 779 11.28 22.49 -3.73
N TRP A 780 12.45 22.07 -4.22
CA TRP A 780 13.15 20.91 -3.67
C TRP A 780 13.45 21.09 -2.18
N GLN A 781 13.64 22.34 -1.72
CA GLN A 781 13.94 22.63 -0.32
C GLN A 781 12.75 22.45 0.63
N ILE A 782 11.52 22.32 0.09
CA ILE A 782 10.34 21.98 0.90
C ILE A 782 10.39 20.49 1.31
N GLN A 783 11.05 19.62 0.51
CA GLN A 783 11.22 18.22 0.89
C GLN A 783 11.99 18.11 2.22
N PRO A 784 11.56 17.23 3.15
CA PRO A 784 12.29 17.02 4.40
C PRO A 784 13.76 16.66 4.16
N GLU A 785 14.63 17.03 5.10
CA GLU A 785 16.06 16.73 5.01
C GLU A 785 16.34 15.23 4.84
N TRP A 786 15.65 14.38 5.60
CA TRP A 786 15.78 12.91 5.50
C TRP A 786 15.33 12.34 4.15
N VAL A 787 14.52 13.05 3.37
CA VAL A 787 14.19 12.69 1.97
C VAL A 787 15.33 13.11 1.07
N ARG A 788 15.75 14.38 1.17
CA ARG A 788 16.81 14.96 0.32
C ARG A 788 18.15 14.26 0.50
N GLY A 789 18.48 13.86 1.72
CA GLY A 789 19.68 13.08 2.07
C GLY A 789 19.75 11.74 1.36
N GLN A 790 18.62 11.20 0.88
CA GLN A 790 18.62 9.98 0.07
C GLN A 790 19.18 10.20 -1.34
N PHE A 791 19.37 11.44 -1.80
CA PHE A 791 19.76 11.79 -3.17
C PHE A 791 21.22 12.31 -3.26
N GLY A 792 22.13 11.73 -2.48
CA GLY A 792 23.58 12.01 -2.51
C GLY A 792 24.36 11.25 -3.61
N PRO A 793 25.67 11.50 -3.79
CA PRO A 793 26.49 10.91 -4.86
C PRO A 793 26.45 9.37 -4.91
N ASP A 794 26.41 8.71 -3.75
CA ASP A 794 26.40 7.23 -3.62
C ASP A 794 25.04 6.60 -4.03
N ALA A 795 24.01 7.41 -4.24
CA ALA A 795 22.66 6.98 -4.58
C ALA A 795 22.50 6.43 -6.00
N ALA A 796 23.40 6.80 -6.92
CA ALA A 796 23.25 6.59 -8.37
C ALA A 796 23.42 5.13 -8.80
N ALA A 797 24.05 4.28 -7.97
CA ALA A 797 24.40 2.90 -8.31
C ALA A 797 23.22 1.90 -8.23
N ARG A 798 22.03 2.31 -7.78
CA ARG A 798 20.93 1.38 -7.40
C ARG A 798 19.84 1.13 -8.45
N ASP A 799 19.79 1.85 -9.58
CA ASP A 799 18.67 1.77 -10.53
C ASP A 799 19.10 1.31 -11.93
N ALA A 800 19.11 -0.01 -12.14
CA ALA A 800 19.26 -0.65 -13.44
C ALA A 800 18.08 -1.61 -13.70
N ARG A 801 16.86 -1.08 -13.84
CA ARG A 801 15.71 -1.89 -14.29
C ARG A 801 15.41 -1.67 -15.79
N PRO A 802 15.18 -2.75 -16.55
CA PRO A 802 15.05 -2.71 -18.01
C PRO A 802 13.94 -1.80 -18.55
N GLN A 803 14.10 -1.42 -19.83
CA GLN A 803 13.50 -0.25 -20.47
C GLN A 803 12.16 -0.51 -21.21
N GLN A 804 11.50 -1.66 -21.07
CA GLN A 804 10.31 -2.00 -21.89
C GLN A 804 8.94 -1.66 -21.27
N LEU A 805 8.77 -0.46 -20.70
CA LEU A 805 7.46 0.03 -20.26
C LEU A 805 6.69 0.88 -21.29
N PRO A 806 7.33 1.58 -22.25
CA PRO A 806 6.61 2.34 -23.28
C PRO A 806 5.59 1.54 -24.10
N GLY A 807 5.97 0.34 -24.56
CA GLY A 807 5.06 -0.53 -25.34
C GLY A 807 3.84 -0.97 -24.54
N THR A 808 4.02 -1.26 -23.26
CA THR A 808 2.94 -1.65 -22.33
C THR A 808 1.93 -0.52 -22.13
N LEU A 809 2.40 0.70 -21.85
CA LEU A 809 1.50 1.86 -21.69
C LEU A 809 0.66 2.07 -22.96
N MET A 810 1.32 1.97 -24.12
CA MET A 810 0.67 2.20 -25.39
C MET A 810 -0.31 1.10 -25.80
N ALA A 811 -0.08 -0.15 -25.38
CA ALA A 811 -1.05 -1.23 -25.58
C ALA A 811 -2.37 -0.93 -24.87
N TYR A 812 -2.32 -0.52 -23.60
CA TYR A 812 -3.51 -0.12 -22.84
C TYR A 812 -4.20 1.12 -23.44
N HIS A 813 -3.43 2.15 -23.79
CA HIS A 813 -3.97 3.37 -24.42
C HIS A 813 -4.69 3.07 -25.73
N LYS A 814 -4.08 2.26 -26.61
CA LYS A 814 -4.68 1.86 -27.89
C LYS A 814 -5.95 1.03 -27.73
N ALA A 815 -6.05 0.26 -26.64
CA ALA A 815 -7.26 -0.49 -26.29
C ALA A 815 -8.34 0.38 -25.62
N GLY A 816 -8.11 1.68 -25.43
CA GLY A 816 -9.08 2.60 -24.84
C GLY A 816 -9.20 2.48 -23.32
N VAL A 817 -8.21 1.88 -22.63
CA VAL A 817 -8.21 1.79 -21.17
C VAL A 817 -8.00 3.18 -20.55
N PRO A 818 -8.84 3.61 -19.61
CA PRO A 818 -8.64 4.88 -18.91
C PRO A 818 -7.35 4.86 -18.06
N ILE A 819 -6.34 5.61 -18.49
CA ILE A 819 -5.08 5.79 -17.76
C ILE A 819 -5.19 6.99 -16.82
N ILE A 820 -4.80 6.79 -15.55
CA ILE A 820 -4.70 7.83 -14.52
C ILE A 820 -3.27 7.89 -13.95
N ALA A 821 -2.68 9.08 -13.89
CA ALA A 821 -1.30 9.28 -13.46
C ALA A 821 -1.18 9.33 -11.94
N GLY A 822 -0.29 8.51 -11.39
CA GLY A 822 0.05 8.48 -9.97
C GLY A 822 1.47 7.97 -9.80
N THR A 823 2.07 8.16 -8.62
CA THR A 823 3.52 8.00 -8.45
C THR A 823 3.93 6.96 -7.42
N ASP A 824 3.02 6.62 -6.50
CA ASP A 824 3.27 5.84 -5.29
C ASP A 824 4.25 6.54 -4.31
N SER A 825 4.26 7.87 -4.30
CA SER A 825 4.91 8.66 -3.25
C SER A 825 4.36 8.29 -1.85
N PRO A 826 5.20 8.23 -0.80
CA PRO A 826 6.57 8.74 -0.71
C PRO A 826 7.67 7.72 -1.08
N LEU A 827 7.38 6.61 -1.76
CA LEU A 827 8.45 5.74 -2.29
C LEU A 827 9.33 6.48 -3.31
N VAL A 828 8.76 7.49 -3.94
CA VAL A 828 9.44 8.55 -4.68
C VAL A 828 9.03 9.92 -4.11
N PRO A 829 9.82 11.00 -4.25
CA PRO A 829 9.50 12.30 -3.65
C PRO A 829 8.18 12.89 -4.17
N TYR A 830 7.36 13.48 -3.29
CA TYR A 830 6.11 14.13 -3.68
C TYR A 830 6.33 15.31 -4.66
N GLY A 831 5.27 15.68 -5.38
CA GLY A 831 5.28 16.82 -6.29
C GLY A 831 6.00 16.51 -7.60
N ILE A 832 7.33 16.60 -7.59
CA ILE A 832 8.16 16.44 -8.80
C ILE A 832 7.93 15.10 -9.51
N SER A 833 7.66 14.02 -8.78
CA SER A 833 7.47 12.69 -9.38
C SER A 833 6.25 12.60 -10.27
N LEU A 834 5.19 13.39 -10.05
CA LEU A 834 4.02 13.40 -10.95
C LEU A 834 4.36 14.03 -12.30
N HIS A 835 5.16 15.09 -12.30
CA HIS A 835 5.66 15.67 -13.55
C HIS A 835 6.54 14.68 -14.31
N LEU A 836 7.41 13.95 -13.60
CA LEU A 836 8.24 12.91 -14.21
C LEU A 836 7.38 11.75 -14.76
N GLU A 837 6.28 11.38 -14.11
CA GLU A 837 5.31 10.41 -14.64
C GLU A 837 4.74 10.87 -15.99
N LEU A 838 4.34 12.14 -16.09
CA LEU A 838 3.83 12.72 -17.34
C LEU A 838 4.91 12.78 -18.44
N GLU A 839 6.14 13.14 -18.09
CA GLU A 839 7.28 13.12 -19.00
C GLU A 839 7.55 11.70 -19.53
N ILE A 840 7.45 10.67 -18.67
CA ILE A 840 7.58 9.27 -19.07
C ILE A 840 6.45 8.85 -20.03
N TYR A 841 5.22 9.32 -19.81
CA TYR A 841 4.09 8.99 -20.69
C TYR A 841 4.27 9.57 -22.09
N VAL A 842 4.75 10.83 -22.18
CA VAL A 842 5.05 11.44 -23.48
C VAL A 842 6.22 10.73 -24.16
N ALA A 843 7.28 10.41 -23.42
CA ALA A 843 8.40 9.62 -23.94
C ALA A 843 7.96 8.22 -24.42
N ALA A 844 6.88 7.69 -23.84
CA ALA A 844 6.30 6.41 -24.24
C ALA A 844 5.41 6.49 -25.50
N GLY A 845 4.96 7.69 -25.90
CA GLY A 845 4.22 7.93 -27.13
C GLY A 845 2.88 8.64 -26.97
N LEU A 846 2.46 9.00 -25.75
CA LEU A 846 1.28 9.85 -25.56
C LEU A 846 1.60 11.28 -26.04
N THR A 847 0.62 11.96 -26.62
CA THR A 847 0.76 13.41 -26.85
C THR A 847 0.77 14.16 -25.51
N PRO A 848 1.36 15.36 -25.42
CA PRO A 848 1.30 16.16 -24.18
C PRO A 848 -0.14 16.41 -23.69
N PHE A 849 -1.09 16.58 -24.62
CA PHE A 849 -2.51 16.69 -24.30
C PHE A 849 -3.06 15.42 -23.61
N GLU A 850 -2.83 14.24 -24.20
CA GLU A 850 -3.29 12.96 -23.61
C GLU A 850 -2.63 12.69 -22.26
N ALA A 851 -1.31 12.94 -22.14
CA ALA A 851 -0.60 12.83 -20.88
C ALA A 851 -1.22 13.75 -19.82
N LEU A 852 -1.49 15.02 -20.15
CA LEU A 852 -2.12 15.95 -19.22
C LEU A 852 -3.51 15.47 -18.75
N GLN A 853 -4.30 14.85 -19.62
CA GLN A 853 -5.60 14.29 -19.25
C GLN A 853 -5.50 13.18 -18.21
N THR A 854 -4.41 12.40 -18.22
CA THR A 854 -4.16 11.34 -17.22
C THR A 854 -4.00 11.89 -15.80
N ALA A 855 -3.57 13.14 -15.62
CA ALA A 855 -3.42 13.81 -14.32
C ALA A 855 -4.48 14.88 -14.06
N THR A 856 -5.56 14.92 -14.84
CA THR A 856 -6.64 15.93 -14.69
C THR A 856 -8.01 15.27 -14.85
N VAL A 857 -8.63 15.36 -16.02
CA VAL A 857 -10.01 14.90 -16.26
C VAL A 857 -10.20 13.39 -16.06
N ASN A 858 -9.19 12.56 -16.39
CA ASN A 858 -9.32 11.11 -16.20
C ASN A 858 -9.37 10.75 -14.71
N VAL A 859 -8.54 11.40 -13.88
CA VAL A 859 -8.54 11.18 -12.43
C VAL A 859 -9.84 11.69 -11.81
N ALA A 860 -10.31 12.86 -12.24
CA ALA A 860 -11.59 13.40 -11.76
C ALA A 860 -12.76 12.44 -12.04
N ARG A 861 -12.80 11.82 -13.23
CA ARG A 861 -13.81 10.78 -13.57
C ARG A 861 -13.65 9.52 -12.73
N ALA A 862 -12.42 9.06 -12.49
CA ALA A 862 -12.14 7.89 -11.65
C ALA A 862 -12.59 8.11 -10.19
N LEU A 863 -12.47 9.35 -9.71
CA LEU A 863 -12.92 9.78 -8.38
C LEU A 863 -14.42 10.12 -8.31
N ARG A 864 -15.16 10.03 -9.42
CA ARG A 864 -16.57 10.47 -9.53
C ARG A 864 -16.76 11.94 -9.15
N ALA A 865 -15.75 12.77 -9.46
CA ALA A 865 -15.67 14.19 -9.14
C ALA A 865 -15.56 15.07 -10.41
N GLU A 866 -15.82 14.53 -11.60
CA GLU A 866 -15.68 15.23 -12.89
C GLU A 866 -16.63 16.41 -13.06
N ARG A 867 -17.74 16.45 -12.32
CA ARG A 867 -18.63 17.61 -12.23
C ARG A 867 -17.93 18.83 -11.62
N ASP A 868 -16.97 18.58 -10.73
CA ASP A 868 -16.37 19.59 -9.87
C ASP A 868 -14.88 19.85 -10.20
N LEU A 869 -14.18 18.89 -10.80
CA LEU A 869 -12.73 18.92 -11.00
C LEU A 869 -12.28 18.53 -12.42
N GLY A 870 -10.99 18.75 -12.69
CA GLY A 870 -10.25 18.15 -13.80
C GLY A 870 -10.24 18.94 -15.11
N THR A 871 -10.98 20.04 -15.22
CA THR A 871 -10.98 20.93 -16.40
C THR A 871 -11.27 22.38 -16.00
N VAL A 872 -10.97 23.34 -16.88
CA VAL A 872 -11.32 24.76 -16.71
C VAL A 872 -12.64 25.06 -17.43
N GLU A 873 -13.74 24.71 -16.80
CA GLU A 873 -15.10 24.85 -17.35
C GLU A 873 -16.05 25.50 -16.35
N ARG A 874 -17.08 26.19 -16.87
CA ARG A 874 -18.13 26.81 -16.05
C ARG A 874 -18.74 25.80 -15.08
N GLY A 875 -18.93 26.24 -13.85
CA GLY A 875 -19.53 25.46 -12.78
C GLY A 875 -18.54 24.61 -11.99
N LYS A 876 -17.32 24.34 -12.49
CA LYS A 876 -16.31 23.57 -11.76
C LYS A 876 -15.61 24.40 -10.69
N LEU A 877 -14.90 23.74 -9.78
CA LEU A 877 -14.10 24.41 -8.77
C LEU A 877 -12.95 25.20 -9.42
N ALA A 878 -12.63 26.34 -8.83
CA ALA A 878 -11.51 27.18 -9.24
C ALA A 878 -10.18 26.59 -8.73
N ASP A 879 -9.75 25.51 -9.38
CA ASP A 879 -8.52 24.77 -9.10
C ASP A 879 -7.60 24.83 -10.32
N PHE A 880 -6.49 25.57 -10.21
CA PHE A 880 -5.59 25.87 -11.33
C PHE A 880 -4.12 25.70 -10.96
N ALA A 881 -3.32 25.25 -11.93
CA ALA A 881 -1.90 25.52 -11.95
C ALA A 881 -1.62 26.62 -12.98
N ILE A 882 -0.82 27.62 -12.61
CA ILE A 882 -0.42 28.71 -13.48
C ILE A 882 1.08 28.58 -13.72
N VAL A 883 1.45 28.30 -14.96
CA VAL A 883 2.80 27.88 -15.34
C VAL A 883 3.40 28.80 -16.41
N GLU A 884 4.74 28.87 -16.43
CA GLU A 884 5.47 29.43 -17.57
C GLU A 884 5.55 28.40 -18.72
N GLY A 885 5.47 28.87 -19.96
CA GLY A 885 5.54 28.02 -21.16
C GLY A 885 4.18 27.48 -21.61
N ASN A 886 4.15 26.41 -22.39
CA ASN A 886 2.93 25.78 -22.91
C ASN A 886 2.99 24.24 -22.76
N PRO A 887 2.31 23.68 -21.75
CA PRO A 887 2.24 22.23 -21.52
C PRO A 887 1.73 21.38 -22.68
N LEU A 888 0.97 21.95 -23.62
CA LEU A 888 0.50 21.23 -24.81
C LEU A 888 1.57 21.10 -25.90
N VAL A 889 2.64 21.89 -25.82
CA VAL A 889 3.80 21.81 -26.72
C VAL A 889 4.94 21.03 -26.06
N ASP A 890 5.23 21.34 -24.80
CA ASP A 890 6.25 20.65 -24.02
C ASP A 890 5.69 20.30 -22.64
N ILE A 891 5.49 19.01 -22.38
CA ILE A 891 4.93 18.53 -21.11
C ILE A 891 5.77 18.95 -19.89
N ARG A 892 7.07 19.22 -20.07
CA ARG A 892 7.96 19.69 -19.01
C ARG A 892 7.57 21.07 -18.49
N ASP A 893 6.82 21.86 -19.26
CA ASP A 893 6.32 23.17 -18.82
C ASP A 893 5.30 23.03 -17.67
N THR A 894 4.69 21.85 -17.48
CA THR A 894 3.83 21.60 -16.29
C THR A 894 4.57 21.84 -14.98
N ARG A 895 5.89 21.64 -14.93
CA ARG A 895 6.68 21.83 -13.70
C ARG A 895 7.04 23.28 -13.43
N LYS A 896 6.84 24.21 -14.38
CA LYS A 896 7.24 25.63 -14.25
C LYS A 896 6.17 26.48 -13.55
N VAL A 897 5.63 25.95 -12.46
CA VAL A 897 4.55 26.55 -11.68
C VAL A 897 5.03 27.86 -11.04
N GLN A 898 4.24 28.92 -11.22
CA GLN A 898 4.44 30.24 -10.62
C GLN A 898 3.39 30.50 -9.54
N MET A 899 2.15 30.10 -9.81
CA MET A 899 1.02 30.24 -8.89
C MET A 899 0.14 29.00 -8.96
N VAL A 900 -0.54 28.73 -7.86
CA VAL A 900 -1.55 27.70 -7.76
C VAL A 900 -2.82 28.33 -7.17
N VAL A 901 -3.97 27.89 -7.68
CA VAL A 901 -5.28 28.29 -7.14
C VAL A 901 -5.98 27.03 -6.67
N VAL A 902 -6.47 27.01 -5.43
CA VAL A 902 -7.28 25.90 -4.89
C VAL A 902 -8.52 26.47 -4.24
N ASN A 903 -9.69 26.02 -4.68
CA ASN A 903 -10.97 26.49 -4.17
C ASN A 903 -11.14 28.02 -4.27
N GLY A 904 -10.53 28.65 -5.29
CA GLY A 904 -10.46 30.11 -5.46
C GLY A 904 -9.40 30.83 -4.63
N LEU A 905 -8.64 30.13 -3.78
CA LEU A 905 -7.52 30.70 -3.02
C LEU A 905 -6.25 30.69 -3.85
N VAL A 906 -5.69 31.86 -4.11
CA VAL A 906 -4.47 32.06 -4.91
C VAL A 906 -3.26 32.02 -3.98
N MET A 907 -2.26 31.21 -4.33
CA MET A 907 -0.99 31.09 -3.62
C MET A 907 0.17 31.17 -4.61
N ARG A 908 1.21 31.93 -4.25
CA ARG A 908 2.45 32.00 -5.04
C ARG A 908 3.43 30.91 -4.59
N VAL A 909 4.22 30.38 -5.52
CA VAL A 909 5.24 29.36 -5.19
C VAL A 909 6.28 29.92 -4.20
N GLU A 910 6.61 31.20 -4.29
CA GLU A 910 7.50 31.87 -3.35
C GLU A 910 6.95 31.85 -1.91
N GLU A 911 5.63 32.01 -1.73
CA GLU A 911 4.99 31.97 -0.40
C GLU A 911 5.03 30.55 0.18
N LEU A 912 4.78 29.54 -0.66
CA LEU A 912 4.82 28.13 -0.28
C LEU A 912 6.23 27.64 0.09
N THR A 913 7.27 28.23 -0.51
CA THR A 913 8.68 27.93 -0.23
C THR A 913 9.29 28.78 0.89
N ALA A 914 8.75 29.96 1.17
CA ALA A 914 9.28 30.84 2.23
C ALA A 914 9.01 30.28 3.64
N GLY A 915 7.87 29.62 3.85
CA GLY A 915 7.46 29.06 5.14
C GLY A 915 8.28 27.88 5.67
N THR A 916 9.41 27.54 5.04
CA THR A 916 10.34 26.47 5.45
C THR A 916 11.73 26.98 5.83
N ARG A 917 11.99 28.29 5.70
CA ARG A 917 13.19 28.92 6.27
C ARG A 917 12.84 29.28 7.71
N GLY A 918 13.44 28.58 8.68
CA GLY A 918 13.27 28.90 10.11
C GLY A 918 13.44 30.41 10.33
N ARG A 919 12.53 31.01 11.08
CA ARG A 919 12.77 32.32 11.68
C ARG A 919 13.67 32.15 12.89
#